data_AF-A0A1Q7LEV7-F1
#
_entry.id   AF-A0A1Q7LEV7-F1
#
_cell.length_a   1.000
_cell.length_b   1.000
_cell.length_c   1.000
_cell.angle_alpha   90.00
_cell.angle_beta   90.00
_cell.angle_gamma   90.00
#
_symmetry.space_group_name_H-M   'P 1'
#
loop_
_entity.id
_entity.type
_entity.pdbx_description
1 polymer ?
#
loop_
_entity_poly.entity_id
_entity_poly.type
_entity_poly.pdbx_seq_one_letter_code
_entity_poly.pdbx_strand_id
1 'polypeptide(L)'
;MLHDFLVRLNPEPHRRVFLKPFMREQTAEFCSSCHKVHLDVPVNHYRWFRGFNEYDNWQASGVSGQGARSFYYPPKPAQCADCHMPATPSKDFGNINGVVHSHRFPGANTALPIANEDAEQLKITEDFLKNKILSVDIFALSPAQAVVKPGAAMHSELSTTFAVGEEAEAKITPAAETEVVPITAPLSRVQPAVRRGDTVRVDVVVRTKKIGHFFPGGTVDAYDTWLELKGTDDKGQTVFWSGLVGDNGKGPVEKGAHFYRSLQVDAHGNSINKRNAWATRAVVYVRLIPPGAADTVHYRLHIPENAGHKITLHARLCYRKFAWWGTQFSFAGVPDPNQPKPEVTPDYDDTKYTFTGSLSGVSAKREQIPDLPIVALAEDEVTLNVVPRNAPAPGPKEVLQAGDWQRWNDYGIGLFLQGDSKGAQAAFQKVTEIDPRNPDGWVNIGRAAVQEGDMDRARAVLEKALALSPDLARAQFFYAKVLRSDGRYDEAADHLRKVLAQYPRDRVALNDLGRILFLQRKYPDAVQVLESVLMVDPEDLQAHYNLMLCYSGLGDEKQAREHQVRYLRFKADEASQAITGPYRQLNPEDNNERQAIHEHVSVPLPALVSNRAGTGAPSALLRTGPARPAERSSAHIASGASK
;
A
#
# COMPACT_ATOMS: atom_id res chain seq x y z
N MET A 1 29.60 -36.35 -15.32
CA MET A 1 30.84 -36.90 -14.69
C MET A 1 32.10 -36.12 -15.05
N LEU A 2 32.63 -36.15 -16.28
CA LEU A 2 33.84 -35.37 -16.63
C LEU A 2 33.61 -33.85 -16.56
N HIS A 3 32.46 -33.38 -17.06
CA HIS A 3 32.04 -31.98 -16.93
C HIS A 3 32.02 -31.51 -15.46
N ASP A 4 31.30 -32.24 -14.61
CA ASP A 4 31.17 -31.90 -13.18
C ASP A 4 32.52 -31.96 -12.44
N PHE A 5 33.37 -32.93 -12.79
CA PHE A 5 34.72 -33.04 -12.25
C PHE A 5 35.59 -31.84 -12.65
N LEU A 6 35.55 -31.42 -13.92
CA LEU A 6 36.28 -30.25 -14.42
C LEU A 6 35.78 -28.95 -13.78
N VAL A 7 34.46 -28.79 -13.60
CA VAL A 7 33.88 -27.62 -12.90
C VAL A 7 34.33 -27.59 -11.44
N ARG A 8 34.41 -28.74 -10.77
CA ARG A 8 34.90 -28.80 -9.38
C ARG A 8 36.40 -28.52 -9.28
N LEU A 9 37.21 -29.03 -10.22
CA LEU A 9 38.65 -28.84 -10.22
C LEU A 9 39.05 -27.39 -10.51
N ASN A 10 38.36 -26.73 -11.44
CA ASN A 10 38.54 -25.31 -11.74
C ASN A 10 37.19 -24.63 -12.05
N PRO A 11 36.52 -24.01 -11.06
CA PRO A 11 35.23 -23.38 -11.26
C PRO A 11 35.32 -22.02 -11.95
N GLU A 12 36.51 -21.45 -12.14
CA GLU A 12 36.67 -20.08 -12.68
C GLU A 12 36.09 -19.91 -14.09
N PRO A 13 36.32 -20.80 -15.07
CA PRO A 13 35.73 -20.68 -16.40
C PRO A 13 34.20 -20.73 -16.35
N HIS A 14 33.64 -21.65 -15.56
CA HIS A 14 32.19 -21.75 -15.34
C HIS A 14 31.63 -20.45 -14.74
N ARG A 15 32.27 -19.92 -13.70
CA ARG A 15 31.89 -18.64 -13.08
C ARG A 15 31.97 -17.46 -14.06
N ARG A 16 33.02 -17.35 -14.88
CA ARG A 16 33.15 -16.25 -15.86
C ARG A 16 32.12 -16.33 -16.99
N VAL A 17 31.68 -17.54 -17.33
CA VAL A 17 30.62 -17.76 -18.33
C VAL A 17 29.25 -17.39 -17.75
N PHE A 18 28.92 -17.85 -16.54
CA PHE A 18 27.56 -17.77 -15.99
C PHE A 18 27.32 -16.68 -14.95
N LEU A 19 28.36 -16.07 -14.37
CA LEU A 19 28.27 -14.97 -13.39
C LEU A 19 28.97 -13.72 -13.93
N LYS A 20 28.33 -13.07 -14.90
CA LYS A 20 28.83 -11.83 -15.52
C LYS A 20 28.95 -10.70 -14.47
N PRO A 21 29.86 -9.72 -14.67
CA PRO A 21 29.96 -8.55 -13.78
C PRO A 21 28.62 -7.89 -13.50
N PHE A 22 27.77 -7.71 -14.52
CA PHE A 22 26.41 -7.17 -14.38
C PHE A 22 25.57 -7.86 -13.29
N MET A 23 25.62 -9.18 -13.17
CA MET A 23 24.84 -9.93 -12.17
C MET A 23 25.31 -9.68 -10.73
N ARG A 24 26.58 -9.27 -10.54
CA ARG A 24 27.24 -9.11 -9.24
C ARG A 24 27.39 -7.65 -8.82
N GLU A 25 27.60 -6.76 -9.78
CA GLU A 25 27.87 -5.33 -9.56
C GLU A 25 26.61 -4.49 -9.75
N GLN A 26 25.63 -4.99 -10.51
CA GLN A 26 24.36 -4.33 -10.83
C GLN A 26 23.19 -5.27 -10.54
N THR A 27 23.22 -5.95 -9.38
CA THR A 27 22.25 -7.00 -9.04
C THR A 27 20.81 -6.50 -9.06
N ALA A 28 20.56 -5.25 -8.66
CA ALA A 28 19.22 -4.68 -8.69
C ALA A 28 18.71 -4.46 -10.13
N GLU A 29 19.55 -3.93 -11.02
CA GLU A 29 19.26 -3.80 -12.46
C GLU A 29 19.12 -5.17 -13.14
N PHE A 30 19.87 -6.18 -12.71
CA PHE A 30 19.64 -7.55 -13.16
C PHE A 30 18.28 -8.06 -12.70
N CYS A 31 17.91 -7.86 -11.43
CA CYS A 31 16.58 -8.23 -10.94
C CYS A 31 15.46 -7.46 -11.65
N SER A 32 15.70 -6.22 -12.09
CA SER A 32 14.67 -5.40 -12.74
C SER A 32 14.18 -5.98 -14.07
N SER A 33 14.97 -6.82 -14.74
CA SER A 33 14.53 -7.50 -15.99
C SER A 33 13.28 -8.36 -15.78
N CYS A 34 13.01 -8.79 -14.55
CA CYS A 34 11.83 -9.56 -14.18
C CYS A 34 10.95 -8.85 -13.15
N HIS A 35 11.47 -7.85 -12.42
CA HIS A 35 10.77 -7.16 -11.34
C HIS A 35 10.34 -5.72 -11.66
N LYS A 36 10.55 -5.27 -12.89
CA LYS A 36 9.92 -4.08 -13.47
C LYS A 36 9.18 -4.52 -14.71
N VAL A 37 7.88 -4.78 -14.56
CA VAL A 37 7.06 -5.37 -15.63
C VAL A 37 5.95 -4.42 -16.07
N HIS A 38 5.47 -4.64 -17.29
CA HIS A 38 4.33 -3.95 -17.87
C HIS A 38 3.58 -4.89 -18.82
N LEU A 39 2.30 -4.60 -19.04
CA LEU A 39 1.48 -5.23 -20.06
C LEU A 39 1.32 -4.22 -21.19
N ASP A 40 1.75 -4.57 -22.39
CA ASP A 40 1.62 -3.69 -23.57
C ASP A 40 0.49 -4.15 -24.48
N VAL A 41 0.16 -3.33 -25.49
CA VAL A 41 -0.92 -3.55 -26.47
C VAL A 41 -0.94 -4.98 -27.04
N PRO A 42 0.20 -5.62 -27.41
CA PRO A 42 0.16 -7.00 -27.92
C PRO A 42 -0.33 -8.05 -26.91
N VAL A 43 -0.29 -7.76 -25.61
CA VAL A 43 -0.68 -8.69 -24.54
C VAL A 43 -2.10 -8.42 -24.03
N ASN A 44 -2.51 -7.15 -23.95
CA ASN A 44 -3.80 -6.77 -23.35
C ASN A 44 -4.81 -6.15 -24.33
N HIS A 45 -4.43 -5.92 -25.59
CA HIS A 45 -5.24 -5.32 -26.64
C HIS A 45 -5.80 -3.92 -26.33
N TYR A 46 -5.20 -3.21 -25.38
CA TYR A 46 -5.70 -1.93 -24.89
C TYR A 46 -4.63 -0.85 -24.93
N ARG A 47 -3.63 -0.90 -24.04
CA ARG A 47 -2.58 0.12 -23.94
C ARG A 47 -1.40 -0.38 -23.13
N TRP A 48 -0.31 0.38 -23.13
CA TRP A 48 0.73 0.18 -22.14
C TRP A 48 0.17 0.40 -20.73
N PHE A 49 0.42 -0.56 -19.86
CA PHE A 49 -0.14 -0.65 -18.54
C PHE A 49 0.96 -1.12 -17.59
N ARG A 50 1.24 -0.31 -16.56
CA ARG A 50 2.26 -0.62 -15.55
C ARG A 50 1.91 -1.94 -14.85
N GLY A 51 2.85 -2.87 -14.81
CA GLY A 51 2.77 -4.03 -13.93
C GLY A 51 3.52 -3.76 -12.63
N PHE A 52 3.78 -4.79 -11.82
CA PHE A 52 4.52 -4.57 -10.58
C PHE A 52 5.93 -4.05 -10.87
N ASN A 53 6.39 -3.13 -10.02
CA ASN A 53 7.61 -2.37 -10.26
C ASN A 53 8.40 -2.23 -8.96
N GLU A 54 9.17 -3.26 -8.61
CA GLU A 54 9.95 -3.21 -7.38
C GLU A 54 11.25 -2.42 -7.55
N TYR A 55 11.79 -2.39 -8.77
CA TYR A 55 13.08 -1.74 -9.01
C TYR A 55 13.01 -0.23 -8.82
N ASP A 56 12.07 0.48 -9.44
CA ASP A 56 12.02 1.95 -9.30
C ASP A 56 11.66 2.36 -7.86
N ASN A 57 10.85 1.54 -7.18
CA ASN A 57 10.50 1.73 -5.79
C ASN A 57 11.70 1.52 -4.87
N TRP A 58 12.49 0.46 -5.10
CA TRP A 58 13.79 0.27 -4.45
C TRP A 58 14.74 1.41 -4.73
N GLN A 59 14.89 1.79 -5.99
CA GLN A 59 15.80 2.83 -6.45
C GLN A 59 15.51 4.17 -5.77
N ALA A 60 14.24 4.56 -5.66
CA ALA A 60 13.82 5.79 -4.99
C ALA A 60 13.84 5.73 -3.45
N SER A 61 14.11 4.56 -2.86
CA SER A 61 14.14 4.39 -1.41
C SER A 61 15.48 4.75 -0.76
N GLY A 62 15.47 4.96 0.55
CA GLY A 62 16.69 5.09 1.35
C GLY A 62 17.45 3.77 1.42
N VAL A 63 16.81 2.64 1.14
CA VAL A 63 17.43 1.30 1.16
C VAL A 63 18.41 1.12 0.00
N SER A 64 18.13 1.66 -1.19
CA SER A 64 19.09 1.63 -2.31
C SER A 64 20.31 2.51 -2.07
N GLY A 65 20.22 3.47 -1.14
CA GLY A 65 21.18 4.55 -0.99
C GLY A 65 21.14 5.59 -2.12
N GLN A 66 20.10 5.58 -2.97
CA GLN A 66 19.94 6.51 -4.09
C GLN A 66 18.78 7.49 -3.92
N GLY A 67 17.82 7.22 -3.02
CA GLY A 67 16.70 8.13 -2.73
C GLY A 67 17.05 9.23 -1.73
N ALA A 68 17.03 10.49 -2.13
CA ALA A 68 17.37 11.65 -1.31
C ALA A 68 16.23 12.15 -0.40
N ARG A 69 15.03 11.57 -0.51
CA ARG A 69 13.79 12.09 0.11
C ARG A 69 13.11 11.13 1.08
N SER A 70 13.68 9.96 1.32
CA SER A 70 13.07 8.98 2.22
C SER A 70 12.90 9.51 3.65
N PHE A 71 11.86 9.06 4.34
CA PHE A 71 11.66 9.43 5.74
C PHE A 71 12.73 8.80 6.64
N TYR A 72 13.16 7.58 6.31
CA TYR A 72 14.19 6.83 7.04
C TYR A 72 15.26 6.27 6.11
N TYR A 73 16.48 6.17 6.64
CA TYR A 73 17.65 5.60 5.97
C TYR A 73 18.23 4.46 6.81
N PRO A 74 18.47 3.27 6.23
CA PRO A 74 19.25 2.26 6.93
C PRO A 74 20.71 2.72 7.08
N PRO A 75 21.45 2.18 8.07
CA PRO A 75 22.87 2.51 8.25
C PRO A 75 23.76 2.16 7.05
N LYS A 76 23.33 1.18 6.24
CA LYS A 76 23.99 0.77 5.01
C LYS A 76 22.94 0.53 3.93
N PRO A 77 23.21 0.96 2.67
CA PRO A 77 22.41 0.54 1.54
C PRO A 77 22.38 -0.99 1.41
N ALA A 78 21.30 -1.50 0.83
CA ALA A 78 21.10 -2.92 0.55
C ALA A 78 20.49 -3.11 -0.85
N GLN A 79 20.80 -4.24 -1.46
CA GLN A 79 20.29 -4.66 -2.76
C GLN A 79 19.26 -5.78 -2.59
N CYS A 80 18.55 -6.13 -3.67
CA CYS A 80 17.50 -7.15 -3.67
C CYS A 80 17.99 -8.50 -3.08
N ALA A 81 19.22 -8.91 -3.42
CA ALA A 81 19.81 -10.17 -2.97
C ALA A 81 20.11 -10.21 -1.46
N ASP A 82 20.37 -9.08 -0.82
CA ASP A 82 20.66 -9.04 0.62
C ASP A 82 19.46 -9.51 1.45
N CYS A 83 18.24 -9.21 0.97
CA CYS A 83 17.00 -9.61 1.61
C CYS A 83 16.42 -10.92 1.04
N HIS A 84 16.45 -11.11 -0.28
CA HIS A 84 15.77 -12.25 -0.92
C HIS A 84 16.67 -13.47 -1.14
N MET A 85 17.99 -13.29 -1.13
CA MET A 85 18.98 -14.37 -1.27
C MET A 85 20.06 -14.28 -0.18
N PRO A 86 19.67 -14.24 1.11
CA PRO A 86 20.62 -14.00 2.19
C PRO A 86 21.69 -15.09 2.25
N ALA A 87 22.88 -14.75 2.73
CA ALA A 87 23.92 -15.72 2.97
C ALA A 87 23.49 -16.72 4.07
N THR A 88 23.58 -18.01 3.76
CA THR A 88 23.24 -19.11 4.69
C THR A 88 24.43 -20.05 4.84
N PRO A 89 24.70 -20.57 6.05
CA PRO A 89 25.73 -21.59 6.25
C PRO A 89 25.55 -22.76 5.30
N SER A 90 26.61 -23.17 4.61
CA SER A 90 26.60 -24.32 3.73
C SER A 90 27.97 -24.99 3.69
N LYS A 91 27.93 -26.32 3.52
CA LYS A 91 29.11 -27.17 3.28
C LYS A 91 29.20 -27.60 1.81
N ASP A 92 28.36 -27.05 0.93
CA ASP A 92 28.36 -27.36 -0.49
C ASP A 92 29.69 -26.94 -1.13
N PHE A 93 30.12 -27.64 -2.17
CA PHE A 93 31.39 -27.34 -2.84
C PHE A 93 31.49 -25.89 -3.36
N GLY A 94 30.33 -25.26 -3.66
CA GLY A 94 30.25 -23.87 -4.10
C GLY A 94 30.20 -22.83 -2.97
N ASN A 95 30.34 -23.22 -1.70
CA ASN A 95 30.37 -22.28 -0.59
C ASN A 95 31.61 -21.37 -0.66
N ILE A 96 31.43 -20.12 -0.23
CA ILE A 96 32.50 -19.16 -0.06
C ILE A 96 32.56 -18.86 1.44
N ASN A 97 33.68 -19.20 2.09
CA ASN A 97 33.86 -19.01 3.54
C ASN A 97 32.76 -19.66 4.41
N GLY A 98 32.28 -20.84 4.02
CA GLY A 98 31.27 -21.59 4.75
C GLY A 98 29.82 -21.13 4.52
N VAL A 99 29.57 -20.23 3.55
CA VAL A 99 28.22 -19.74 3.23
C VAL A 99 27.92 -19.78 1.72
N VAL A 100 26.64 -19.84 1.39
CA VAL A 100 26.09 -19.66 0.03
C VAL A 100 24.93 -18.67 0.08
N HIS A 101 24.66 -17.98 -1.04
CA HIS A 101 23.40 -17.25 -1.18
C HIS A 101 22.24 -18.24 -1.24
N SER A 102 21.26 -18.06 -0.37
CA SER A 102 20.10 -18.92 -0.30
C SER A 102 19.24 -18.78 -1.56
N HIS A 103 18.94 -19.90 -2.20
CA HIS A 103 17.98 -20.00 -3.30
C HIS A 103 16.58 -20.41 -2.79
N ARG A 104 16.36 -20.39 -1.47
CA ARG A 104 15.05 -20.71 -0.87
C ARG A 104 14.08 -19.53 -0.94
N PHE A 105 14.54 -18.32 -1.28
CA PHE A 105 13.73 -17.10 -1.40
C PHE A 105 12.66 -16.96 -0.31
N PRO A 106 13.07 -16.92 0.98
CA PRO A 106 12.16 -17.09 2.11
C PRO A 106 11.04 -16.04 2.17
N GLY A 107 11.24 -14.85 1.59
CA GLY A 107 10.18 -13.83 1.50
C GLY A 107 9.14 -14.03 0.41
N ALA A 108 9.29 -15.03 -0.47
CA ALA A 108 8.55 -15.06 -1.72
C ALA A 108 7.17 -15.72 -1.63
N ASN A 109 6.99 -16.78 -0.83
CA ASN A 109 5.81 -17.65 -1.01
C ASN A 109 5.52 -18.59 0.17
N THR A 110 4.32 -18.49 0.78
CA THR A 110 3.80 -19.51 1.71
C THR A 110 2.94 -20.57 1.01
N ALA A 111 2.40 -20.29 -0.18
CA ALA A 111 1.50 -21.19 -0.89
C ALA A 111 2.21 -22.41 -1.51
N LEU A 112 3.40 -22.22 -2.09
CA LEU A 112 4.18 -23.32 -2.65
C LEU A 112 4.61 -24.38 -1.62
N PRO A 113 5.21 -24.02 -0.47
CA PRO A 113 5.54 -25.03 0.52
C PRO A 113 4.29 -25.73 1.08
N ILE A 114 3.16 -25.03 1.19
CA ILE A 114 1.88 -25.63 1.60
C ILE A 114 1.37 -26.65 0.57
N ALA A 115 1.30 -26.27 -0.71
CA ALA A 115 0.87 -27.18 -1.78
C ALA A 115 1.80 -28.39 -1.92
N ASN A 116 3.09 -28.22 -1.61
CA ASN A 116 4.08 -29.28 -1.62
C ASN A 116 4.22 -30.02 -0.28
N GLU A 117 3.43 -29.70 0.74
CA GLU A 117 3.54 -30.30 2.09
C GLU A 117 4.99 -30.19 2.69
N ASP A 118 5.69 -29.09 2.41
CA ASP A 118 7.06 -28.79 2.88
C ASP A 118 7.04 -27.87 4.11
N ALA A 119 7.00 -28.49 5.30
CA ALA A 119 6.93 -27.79 6.57
C ALA A 119 8.21 -27.00 6.92
N GLU A 120 9.38 -27.45 6.47
CA GLU A 120 10.65 -26.79 6.75
C GLU A 120 10.73 -25.46 6.00
N GLN A 121 10.44 -25.48 4.70
CA GLN A 121 10.42 -24.27 3.88
C GLN A 121 9.33 -23.31 4.33
N LEU A 122 8.15 -23.81 4.72
CA LEU A 122 7.08 -22.97 5.28
C LEU A 122 7.56 -22.22 6.53
N LYS A 123 8.19 -22.94 7.47
CA LYS A 123 8.69 -22.35 8.72
C LYS A 123 9.72 -21.25 8.45
N ILE A 124 10.64 -21.49 7.51
CA ILE A 124 11.63 -20.49 7.08
C ILE A 124 10.97 -19.24 6.50
N THR A 125 9.94 -19.42 5.67
CA THR A 125 9.16 -18.30 5.13
C THR A 125 8.45 -17.51 6.23
N GLU A 126 7.80 -18.19 7.17
CA GLU A 126 7.11 -17.54 8.29
C GLU A 126 8.06 -16.77 9.19
N ASP A 127 9.21 -17.36 9.53
CA ASP A 127 10.22 -16.73 10.38
C ASP A 127 10.81 -15.48 9.69
N PHE A 128 11.00 -15.52 8.36
CA PHE A 128 11.40 -14.35 7.59
C PHE A 128 10.34 -13.24 7.64
N LEU A 129 9.08 -13.60 7.38
CA LEU A 129 7.95 -12.67 7.37
C LEU A 129 7.72 -11.99 8.73
N LYS A 130 7.98 -12.72 9.83
CA LYS A 130 7.83 -12.23 11.22
C LYS A 130 9.09 -11.54 11.78
N ASN A 131 10.15 -11.38 11.00
CA ASN A 131 11.44 -10.87 11.47
C ASN A 131 11.49 -9.34 11.68
N LYS A 132 10.42 -8.75 12.24
CA LYS A 132 10.32 -7.32 12.60
C LYS A 132 10.65 -6.38 11.44
N ILE A 133 10.37 -6.81 10.21
CA ILE A 133 10.48 -6.00 8.99
C ILE A 133 9.36 -4.96 8.89
N LEU A 134 8.27 -5.19 9.63
CA LEU A 134 7.10 -4.34 9.82
C LEU A 134 6.85 -4.15 11.32
N SER A 135 6.07 -3.14 11.68
CA SER A 135 5.46 -3.00 13.00
C SER A 135 4.03 -2.51 12.90
N VAL A 136 3.22 -2.89 13.89
CA VAL A 136 1.87 -2.39 14.15
C VAL A 136 1.92 -1.65 15.50
N ASP A 137 1.22 -0.55 15.63
CA ASP A 137 1.13 0.24 16.86
C ASP A 137 -0.30 0.82 17.00
N ILE A 138 -1.05 0.39 18.00
CA ILE A 138 -2.36 0.96 18.35
C ILE A 138 -2.08 2.29 19.04
N PHE A 139 -1.99 3.35 18.24
CA PHE A 139 -1.25 4.55 18.60
C PHE A 139 -2.09 5.60 19.31
N ALA A 140 -3.28 5.93 18.78
CA ALA A 140 -4.07 7.07 19.25
C ALA A 140 -5.57 6.77 19.37
N LEU A 141 -6.21 7.52 20.28
CA LEU A 141 -7.67 7.65 20.38
C LEU A 141 -8.08 9.08 20.14
N SER A 142 -9.20 9.27 19.44
CA SER A 142 -9.82 10.59 19.29
C SER A 142 -11.35 10.49 19.35
N PRO A 143 -12.07 11.59 19.61
CA PRO A 143 -13.51 11.61 19.47
C PRO A 143 -13.91 11.22 18.04
N ALA A 144 -14.93 10.37 17.89
CA ALA A 144 -15.39 10.01 16.56
C ALA A 144 -15.96 11.24 15.85
N GLN A 145 -15.47 11.53 14.64
CA GLN A 145 -16.00 12.63 13.84
C GLN A 145 -17.43 12.32 13.36
N ALA A 146 -18.20 13.35 13.03
CA ALA A 146 -19.50 13.15 12.38
C ALA A 146 -19.30 12.36 11.08
N VAL A 147 -20.17 11.38 10.81
CA VAL A 147 -20.14 10.65 9.54
C VAL A 147 -20.45 11.67 8.43
N VAL A 148 -19.42 12.06 7.67
CA VAL A 148 -19.61 12.95 6.53
C VAL A 148 -20.50 12.21 5.54
N LYS A 149 -21.66 12.77 5.20
CA LYS A 149 -22.54 12.20 4.17
C LYS A 149 -21.73 12.08 2.87
N PRO A 150 -21.83 10.96 2.12
CA PRO A 150 -21.16 10.83 0.84
C PRO A 150 -21.76 11.87 -0.13
N GLY A 151 -21.11 13.02 -0.24
CA GLY A 151 -21.70 14.21 -0.87
C GLY A 151 -20.70 15.17 -1.51
N ALA A 152 -19.41 14.87 -1.44
CA ALA A 152 -18.41 15.52 -2.29
C ALA A 152 -17.55 14.42 -2.87
N ALA A 153 -17.61 14.23 -4.19
CA ALA A 153 -16.60 13.44 -4.87
C ALA A 153 -15.26 14.13 -4.61
N MET A 154 -14.49 13.65 -3.64
CA MET A 154 -13.07 13.96 -3.60
C MET A 154 -12.51 13.44 -4.92
N HIS A 155 -12.03 14.35 -5.76
CA HIS A 155 -11.29 13.98 -6.96
C HIS A 155 -10.04 13.23 -6.49
N SER A 156 -10.12 11.90 -6.44
CA SER A 156 -8.92 11.09 -6.24
C SER A 156 -8.12 11.16 -7.54
N GLU A 157 -6.81 11.29 -7.40
CA GLU A 157 -5.91 11.20 -8.54
C GLU A 157 -6.08 9.87 -9.27
N LEU A 158 -5.65 9.89 -10.52
CA LEU A 158 -5.54 8.69 -11.33
C LEU A 158 -4.54 7.75 -10.69
N SER A 159 -5.03 6.74 -10.00
CA SER A 159 -4.19 5.63 -9.57
C SER A 159 -3.75 4.86 -10.80
N THR A 160 -2.43 4.75 -11.01
CA THR A 160 -1.91 3.64 -11.78
C THR A 160 -2.13 2.33 -11.02
N THR A 161 -1.90 1.25 -11.71
CA THR A 161 -2.28 -0.13 -11.38
C THR A 161 -1.42 -0.74 -10.30
N PHE A 162 -0.25 -0.15 -10.11
CA PHE A 162 0.61 -0.26 -8.95
C PHE A 162 0.84 1.16 -8.45
N ALA A 163 1.14 1.32 -7.16
CA ALA A 163 1.49 2.63 -6.64
C ALA A 163 2.69 3.14 -7.44
N VAL A 164 2.49 4.25 -8.16
CA VAL A 164 3.62 5.08 -8.56
C VAL A 164 4.23 5.61 -7.27
N GLY A 165 5.55 5.59 -7.16
CA GLY A 165 6.25 6.12 -5.99
C GLY A 165 5.93 7.61 -5.78
N GLU A 166 6.72 8.27 -4.93
CA GLU A 166 6.65 9.73 -4.70
C GLU A 166 6.89 10.60 -5.97
N GLU A 167 6.86 10.02 -7.18
CA GLU A 167 6.88 10.65 -8.52
C GLU A 167 5.52 11.13 -9.00
N ALA A 168 4.45 10.52 -8.51
CA ALA A 168 3.20 11.23 -8.50
C ALA A 168 3.41 12.36 -7.50
N GLU A 169 3.75 13.56 -7.98
CA GLU A 169 3.48 14.79 -7.23
C GLU A 169 1.97 14.74 -6.98
N ALA A 170 1.57 14.10 -5.89
CA ALA A 170 0.18 13.95 -5.55
C ALA A 170 -0.34 15.36 -5.33
N LYS A 171 -1.10 15.86 -6.32
CA LYS A 171 -1.95 17.03 -6.17
C LYS A 171 -3.08 16.61 -5.26
N ILE A 172 -2.78 16.59 -3.97
CA ILE A 172 -3.80 16.51 -2.95
C ILE A 172 -4.56 17.83 -3.04
N THR A 173 -5.79 17.73 -3.54
CA THR A 173 -6.75 18.82 -3.34
C THR A 173 -6.92 18.94 -1.83
N PRO A 174 -6.64 20.10 -1.22
CA PRO A 174 -6.75 20.26 0.23
C PRO A 174 -8.08 19.66 0.68
N ALA A 175 -8.04 18.67 1.57
CA ALA A 175 -9.26 18.23 2.22
C ALA A 175 -9.91 19.48 2.83
N ALA A 176 -11.22 19.64 2.62
CA ALA A 176 -12.00 20.74 3.19
C ALA A 176 -11.60 20.91 4.66
N GLU A 177 -11.19 22.12 5.04
CA GLU A 177 -10.55 22.50 6.30
C GLU A 177 -10.88 21.57 7.48
N THR A 178 -10.14 20.47 7.62
CA THR A 178 -10.27 19.60 8.80
C THR A 178 -9.55 20.28 9.95
N GLU A 179 -10.27 20.58 11.02
CA GLU A 179 -9.63 21.00 12.27
C GLU A 179 -8.78 19.86 12.82
N VAL A 180 -7.63 20.20 13.42
CA VAL A 180 -6.79 19.21 14.10
C VAL A 180 -7.58 18.62 15.26
N VAL A 181 -7.92 17.34 15.18
CA VAL A 181 -8.65 16.65 16.23
C VAL A 181 -7.70 16.41 17.41
N PRO A 182 -8.05 16.84 18.64
CA PRO A 182 -7.28 16.49 19.82
C PRO A 182 -7.26 14.97 20.04
N ILE A 183 -6.09 14.42 20.33
CA ILE A 183 -5.90 12.98 20.49
C ILE A 183 -5.40 12.59 21.88
N THR A 184 -5.60 11.32 22.23
CA THR A 184 -4.96 10.65 23.36
C THR A 184 -3.90 9.70 22.83
N ALA A 185 -2.62 9.96 23.09
CA ALA A 185 -1.50 9.22 22.49
C ALA A 185 -0.16 9.41 23.24
N PRO A 186 0.80 8.47 23.11
CA PRO A 186 0.61 7.11 22.63
C PRO A 186 -0.21 6.28 23.63
N LEU A 187 -1.12 5.43 23.16
CA LEU A 187 -2.05 4.71 24.06
C LEU A 187 -1.35 3.84 25.12
N SER A 188 -0.22 3.24 24.77
CA SER A 188 0.62 2.47 25.69
C SER A 188 1.23 3.29 26.84
N ARG A 189 1.16 4.63 26.81
CA ARG A 189 1.71 5.53 27.84
C ARG A 189 0.65 6.15 28.75
N VAL A 190 -0.58 6.31 28.26
CA VAL A 190 -1.56 7.24 28.85
C VAL A 190 -2.61 6.61 29.76
N GLN A 191 -2.66 5.26 29.84
CA GLN A 191 -3.73 4.48 30.48
C GLN A 191 -5.12 4.95 30.00
N PRO A 192 -5.42 4.80 28.70
CA PRO A 192 -6.57 5.43 28.07
C PRO A 192 -7.88 4.98 28.71
N ALA A 193 -8.84 5.91 28.78
CA ALA A 193 -10.19 5.66 29.24
C ALA A 193 -11.20 5.96 28.14
N VAL A 194 -12.24 5.14 28.04
CA VAL A 194 -13.40 5.31 27.17
C VAL A 194 -14.66 5.16 28.00
N ARG A 195 -15.76 5.77 27.56
CA ARG A 195 -17.02 5.78 28.30
C ARG A 195 -18.09 4.98 27.57
N ARG A 196 -18.87 4.21 28.33
CA ARG A 196 -19.99 3.42 27.78
C ARG A 196 -20.97 4.33 27.02
N GLY A 197 -21.39 3.89 25.84
CA GLY A 197 -22.29 4.60 24.94
C GLY A 197 -21.59 5.60 24.01
N ASP A 198 -20.34 5.98 24.28
CA ASP A 198 -19.59 6.86 23.37
C ASP A 198 -19.09 6.08 22.14
N THR A 199 -18.81 6.82 21.08
CA THR A 199 -18.11 6.33 19.89
C THR A 199 -16.79 7.07 19.78
N VAL A 200 -15.70 6.32 19.63
CA VAL A 200 -14.33 6.84 19.51
C VAL A 200 -13.70 6.36 18.20
N ARG A 201 -12.70 7.09 17.73
CA ARG A 201 -11.83 6.65 16.65
C ARG A 201 -10.55 6.08 17.26
N VAL A 202 -10.14 4.89 16.82
CA VAL A 202 -8.87 4.25 17.15
C VAL A 202 -7.97 4.32 15.93
N ASP A 203 -6.79 4.89 16.06
CA ASP A 203 -5.80 4.96 15.00
C ASP A 203 -4.73 3.89 15.21
N VAL A 204 -4.53 3.02 14.22
CA VAL A 204 -3.51 1.97 14.23
C VAL A 204 -2.48 2.27 13.15
N VAL A 205 -1.22 2.38 13.53
CA VAL A 205 -0.11 2.72 12.63
C VAL A 205 0.59 1.44 12.18
N VAL A 206 0.77 1.28 10.88
CA VAL A 206 1.56 0.20 10.27
C VAL A 206 2.79 0.80 9.63
N ARG A 207 3.99 0.34 10.01
CA ARG A 207 5.28 0.89 9.53
C ARG A 207 6.10 -0.14 8.77
N THR A 208 6.69 0.26 7.64
CA THR A 208 7.76 -0.48 6.96
C THR A 208 9.13 -0.10 7.52
N LYS A 209 9.92 -1.09 7.97
CA LYS A 209 11.21 -0.84 8.64
C LYS A 209 12.43 -1.22 7.81
N LYS A 210 12.37 -2.35 7.11
CA LYS A 210 13.48 -2.94 6.36
C LYS A 210 13.11 -3.31 4.93
N ILE A 211 12.07 -2.68 4.40
CA ILE A 211 11.54 -2.96 3.06
C ILE A 211 12.04 -1.85 2.13
N GLY A 212 12.67 -2.25 1.02
CA GLY A 212 13.19 -1.33 0.02
C GLY A 212 12.15 -0.91 -1.02
N HIS A 213 11.03 -1.62 -1.13
CA HIS A 213 9.95 -1.32 -2.06
C HIS A 213 8.62 -1.12 -1.31
N PHE A 214 7.51 -0.97 -2.03
CA PHE A 214 6.19 -0.88 -1.40
C PHE A 214 5.83 -2.17 -0.67
N PHE A 215 5.10 -2.03 0.44
CA PHE A 215 4.51 -3.14 1.16
C PHE A 215 2.99 -3.17 0.99
N PRO A 216 2.39 -4.34 0.70
CA PRO A 216 3.06 -5.54 0.18
C PRO A 216 3.72 -5.25 -1.19
N GLY A 217 4.72 -6.05 -1.55
CA GLY A 217 5.34 -6.02 -2.89
C GLY A 217 4.85 -7.18 -3.76
N GLY A 218 5.16 -7.16 -5.04
CA GLY A 218 4.82 -8.18 -6.03
C GLY A 218 3.46 -7.97 -6.68
N THR A 219 2.77 -9.07 -7.04
CA THR A 219 1.43 -9.03 -7.64
C THR A 219 0.37 -8.81 -6.56
N VAL A 220 0.33 -7.59 -6.02
CA VAL A 220 -0.52 -7.17 -4.89
C VAL A 220 -2.03 -7.23 -5.18
N ASP A 221 -2.40 -7.45 -6.43
CA ASP A 221 -3.76 -7.76 -6.90
C ASP A 221 -4.22 -9.17 -6.53
N ALA A 222 -3.30 -10.06 -6.18
CA ALA A 222 -3.58 -11.47 -6.01
C ALA A 222 -3.47 -11.97 -4.56
N TYR A 223 -3.14 -11.11 -3.60
CA TYR A 223 -2.83 -11.49 -2.21
C TYR A 223 -3.91 -10.96 -1.26
N ASP A 224 -4.14 -11.65 -0.15
CA ASP A 224 -4.88 -11.04 0.97
C ASP A 224 -3.85 -10.51 1.97
N THR A 225 -3.73 -9.19 2.04
CA THR A 225 -2.97 -8.50 3.10
C THR A 225 -3.90 -7.48 3.73
N TRP A 226 -4.16 -7.57 5.03
CA TRP A 226 -5.11 -6.70 5.71
C TRP A 226 -4.72 -6.42 7.15
N LEU A 227 -5.19 -5.31 7.69
CA LEU A 227 -5.07 -5.00 9.10
C LEU A 227 -6.34 -5.43 9.84
N GLU A 228 -6.22 -6.44 10.69
CA GLU A 228 -7.27 -6.88 11.61
C GLU A 228 -7.21 -6.06 12.90
N LEU A 229 -8.36 -5.60 13.40
CA LEU A 229 -8.51 -5.04 14.74
C LEU A 229 -9.68 -5.73 15.44
N LYS A 230 -9.40 -6.34 16.59
CA LYS A 230 -10.40 -6.99 17.45
C LYS A 230 -10.40 -6.37 18.84
N GLY A 231 -11.57 -5.97 19.31
CA GLY A 231 -11.81 -5.51 20.68
C GLY A 231 -12.58 -6.55 21.48
N THR A 232 -12.03 -6.97 22.62
CA THR A 232 -12.68 -7.91 23.55
C THR A 232 -12.67 -7.32 24.96
N ASP A 233 -13.81 -7.36 25.65
CA ASP A 233 -13.89 -6.88 27.02
C ASP A 233 -13.42 -7.92 28.06
N ASP A 234 -13.28 -7.50 29.31
CA ASP A 234 -12.90 -8.36 30.44
C ASP A 234 -13.97 -9.39 30.84
N LYS A 235 -15.14 -9.41 30.20
CA LYS A 235 -16.14 -10.48 30.29
C LYS A 235 -15.98 -11.53 29.19
N GLY A 236 -15.02 -11.34 28.28
CA GLY A 236 -14.83 -12.17 27.09
C GLY A 236 -15.78 -11.83 25.93
N GLN A 237 -16.55 -10.74 26.02
CA GLN A 237 -17.42 -10.27 24.96
C GLN A 237 -16.58 -9.61 23.86
N THR A 238 -16.74 -10.04 22.60
CA THR A 238 -16.22 -9.26 21.48
C THR A 238 -17.10 -8.03 21.29
N VAL A 239 -16.50 -6.84 21.38
CA VAL A 239 -17.19 -5.54 21.26
C VAL A 239 -16.90 -4.87 19.92
N PHE A 240 -15.85 -5.30 19.22
CA PHE A 240 -15.47 -4.81 17.90
C PHE A 240 -14.68 -5.86 17.14
N TRP A 241 -14.90 -5.98 15.83
CA TRP A 241 -14.05 -6.79 14.96
C TRP A 241 -14.11 -6.28 13.51
N SER A 242 -12.98 -5.82 12.99
CA SER A 242 -12.76 -5.59 11.55
C SER A 242 -11.61 -6.49 11.08
N GLY A 243 -11.72 -7.07 9.88
CA GLY A 243 -10.79 -8.08 9.37
C GLY A 243 -11.14 -9.53 9.74
N LEU A 244 -12.38 -9.80 10.16
CA LEU A 244 -12.87 -11.16 10.44
C LEU A 244 -12.77 -12.04 9.19
N VAL A 245 -12.25 -13.25 9.38
CA VAL A 245 -12.14 -14.26 8.33
C VAL A 245 -13.28 -15.27 8.44
N GLY A 246 -13.98 -15.52 7.34
CA GLY A 246 -15.05 -16.50 7.25
C GLY A 246 -14.57 -17.94 7.49
N ASP A 247 -15.52 -18.87 7.54
CA ASP A 247 -15.26 -20.32 7.65
C ASP A 247 -14.28 -20.69 8.78
N ASN A 248 -14.46 -20.08 9.95
CA ASN A 248 -13.60 -20.27 11.14
C ASN A 248 -12.11 -20.00 10.85
N GLY A 249 -11.80 -18.95 10.09
CA GLY A 249 -10.41 -18.56 9.80
C GLY A 249 -9.86 -19.07 8.46
N LYS A 250 -10.67 -19.79 7.66
CA LYS A 250 -10.24 -20.42 6.41
C LYS A 250 -10.85 -19.80 5.16
N GLY A 251 -11.86 -18.95 5.33
CA GLY A 251 -12.67 -18.38 4.29
C GLY A 251 -12.14 -17.06 3.71
N PRO A 252 -12.99 -16.32 2.98
CA PRO A 252 -12.70 -14.95 2.59
C PRO A 252 -12.64 -14.03 3.82
N VAL A 253 -11.82 -12.98 3.71
CA VAL A 253 -11.83 -11.87 4.67
C VAL A 253 -13.08 -11.02 4.41
N GLU A 254 -13.69 -10.51 5.48
CA GLU A 254 -14.83 -9.60 5.38
C GLU A 254 -14.51 -8.34 4.53
N LYS A 255 -15.51 -7.84 3.79
CA LYS A 255 -15.31 -6.82 2.74
C LYS A 255 -14.91 -5.45 3.26
N GLY A 256 -15.32 -5.10 4.48
CA GLY A 256 -15.04 -3.83 5.13
C GLY A 256 -13.70 -3.78 5.86
N ALA A 257 -12.86 -4.80 5.72
CA ALA A 257 -11.52 -4.82 6.30
C ALA A 257 -10.59 -3.81 5.58
N HIS A 258 -9.57 -3.34 6.29
CA HIS A 258 -8.53 -2.52 5.68
C HIS A 258 -7.57 -3.39 4.88
N PHE A 259 -7.63 -3.33 3.53
CA PHE A 259 -6.78 -4.12 2.65
C PHE A 259 -5.61 -3.33 2.08
N TYR A 260 -4.41 -3.91 2.17
CA TYR A 260 -3.25 -3.46 1.41
C TYR A 260 -3.18 -4.21 0.07
N ARG A 261 -3.75 -3.63 -0.99
CA ARG A 261 -3.83 -4.24 -2.33
C ARG A 261 -3.96 -3.22 -3.47
N SER A 262 -3.87 -3.71 -4.70
CA SER A 262 -4.34 -3.01 -5.89
C SER A 262 -5.62 -3.68 -6.40
N LEU A 263 -6.74 -2.98 -6.32
CA LEU A 263 -8.02 -3.50 -6.79
C LEU A 263 -8.26 -3.08 -8.24
N GLN A 264 -8.25 -4.05 -9.14
CA GLN A 264 -8.38 -3.86 -10.58
C GLN A 264 -9.69 -4.45 -11.10
N VAL A 265 -10.25 -3.83 -12.13
CA VAL A 265 -11.48 -4.29 -12.80
C VAL A 265 -11.35 -4.29 -14.33
N ASP A 266 -12.12 -5.17 -14.95
CA ASP A 266 -12.25 -5.28 -16.41
C ASP A 266 -13.24 -4.26 -17.01
N ALA A 267 -13.53 -4.34 -18.31
CA ALA A 267 -14.41 -3.39 -18.98
C ALA A 267 -15.86 -3.35 -18.44
N HIS A 268 -16.34 -4.46 -17.88
CA HIS A 268 -17.68 -4.59 -17.29
C HIS A 268 -17.69 -4.35 -15.77
N GLY A 269 -16.52 -4.05 -15.19
CA GLY A 269 -16.38 -3.84 -13.76
C GLY A 269 -16.19 -5.13 -12.97
N ASN A 270 -15.96 -6.28 -13.60
CA ASN A 270 -15.63 -7.49 -12.85
C ASN A 270 -14.22 -7.39 -12.26
N SER A 271 -14.05 -7.85 -11.03
CA SER A 271 -12.73 -7.86 -10.38
C SER A 271 -11.74 -8.78 -11.10
N ILE A 272 -10.51 -8.30 -11.25
CA ILE A 272 -9.39 -9.10 -11.76
C ILE A 272 -8.88 -10.02 -10.65
N ASN A 273 -9.50 -11.19 -10.51
CA ASN A 273 -9.23 -12.15 -9.44
C ASN A 273 -8.88 -13.57 -9.94
N LYS A 274 -8.86 -13.77 -11.27
CA LYS A 274 -8.59 -15.04 -11.96
C LYS A 274 -7.16 -15.15 -12.49
N ARG A 275 -6.26 -14.25 -12.09
CA ARG A 275 -4.94 -14.00 -12.73
C ARG A 275 -5.06 -13.58 -14.21
N ASN A 276 -6.17 -12.94 -14.56
CA ASN A 276 -6.52 -12.42 -15.88
C ASN A 276 -6.10 -10.95 -16.06
N ALA A 277 -4.88 -10.60 -15.68
CA ALA A 277 -4.41 -9.20 -15.67
C ALA A 277 -4.50 -8.49 -17.03
N TRP A 278 -4.46 -9.24 -18.14
CA TRP A 278 -4.64 -8.71 -19.50
C TRP A 278 -6.02 -8.06 -19.74
N ALA A 279 -7.04 -8.48 -19.01
CA ALA A 279 -8.38 -7.92 -19.12
C ALA A 279 -8.55 -6.60 -18.35
N THR A 280 -7.53 -6.14 -17.61
CA THR A 280 -7.68 -4.94 -16.78
C THR A 280 -7.95 -3.71 -17.63
N ARG A 281 -8.98 -2.94 -17.26
CA ARG A 281 -9.31 -1.65 -17.90
C ARG A 281 -9.26 -0.49 -16.92
N ALA A 282 -9.50 -0.72 -15.64
CA ALA A 282 -9.44 0.31 -14.62
C ALA A 282 -8.92 -0.18 -13.28
N VAL A 283 -8.48 0.77 -12.46
CA VAL A 283 -8.04 0.56 -11.07
C VAL A 283 -9.01 1.28 -10.16
N VAL A 284 -9.59 0.55 -9.22
CA VAL A 284 -10.55 1.10 -8.25
C VAL A 284 -9.80 1.87 -7.17
N TYR A 285 -8.77 1.28 -6.57
CA TYR A 285 -7.82 1.92 -5.65
C TYR A 285 -6.51 1.14 -5.57
N VAL A 286 -5.47 1.80 -5.06
CA VAL A 286 -4.22 1.17 -4.62
C VAL A 286 -3.90 1.61 -3.20
N ARG A 287 -3.69 0.64 -2.31
CA ARG A 287 -3.33 0.86 -0.90
C ARG A 287 -2.09 0.06 -0.58
N LEU A 288 -0.95 0.73 -0.56
CA LEU A 288 0.36 0.15 -0.26
C LEU A 288 1.16 1.14 0.59
N ILE A 289 2.07 0.66 1.41
CA ILE A 289 2.94 1.49 2.25
C ILE A 289 4.29 1.66 1.56
N PRO A 290 4.77 2.88 1.28
CA PRO A 290 6.10 3.10 0.71
C PRO A 290 7.24 2.53 1.57
N PRO A 291 8.45 2.35 1.01
CA PRO A 291 9.60 1.89 1.77
C PRO A 291 10.05 2.94 2.80
N GLY A 292 10.28 2.51 4.03
CA GLY A 292 10.67 3.40 5.12
C GLY A 292 9.59 4.44 5.44
N ALA A 293 8.32 4.07 5.35
CA ALA A 293 7.17 4.91 5.63
C ALA A 293 6.18 4.20 6.57
N ALA A 294 5.03 4.83 6.79
CA ALA A 294 3.95 4.29 7.60
C ALA A 294 2.59 4.65 6.99
N ASP A 295 1.56 3.90 7.39
CA ASP A 295 0.15 4.15 7.13
C ASP A 295 -0.60 4.22 8.48
N THR A 296 -1.69 4.97 8.53
CA THR A 296 -2.50 5.18 9.75
C THR A 296 -3.94 4.80 9.49
N VAL A 297 -4.35 3.62 9.94
CA VAL A 297 -5.70 3.09 9.71
C VAL A 297 -6.64 3.55 10.82
N HIS A 298 -7.80 4.08 10.45
CA HIS A 298 -8.78 4.58 11.40
C HIS A 298 -9.94 3.59 11.61
N TYR A 299 -10.25 3.27 12.85
CA TYR A 299 -11.37 2.39 13.21
C TYR A 299 -12.39 3.13 14.08
N ARG A 300 -13.67 3.06 13.69
CA ARG A 300 -14.78 3.63 14.46
C ARG A 300 -15.31 2.61 15.46
N LEU A 301 -14.95 2.79 16.72
CA LEU A 301 -15.32 1.92 17.83
C LEU A 301 -16.48 2.52 18.62
N HIS A 302 -17.63 1.85 18.60
CA HIS A 302 -18.73 2.15 19.53
C HIS A 302 -18.57 1.33 20.81
N ILE A 303 -18.64 1.97 21.98
CA ILE A 303 -18.49 1.29 23.28
C ILE A 303 -19.87 0.83 23.79
N PRO A 304 -20.14 -0.49 23.86
CA PRO A 304 -21.45 -0.99 24.28
C PRO A 304 -21.83 -0.58 25.71
N GLU A 305 -23.12 -0.37 25.96
CA GLU A 305 -23.66 -0.06 27.29
C GLU A 305 -23.43 -1.19 28.31
N ASN A 306 -23.33 -2.43 27.83
CA ASN A 306 -23.09 -3.61 28.66
C ASN A 306 -21.61 -4.01 28.72
N ALA A 307 -20.70 -3.25 28.09
CA ALA A 307 -19.27 -3.55 28.12
C ALA A 307 -18.77 -3.66 29.57
N GLY A 308 -17.80 -4.56 29.79
CA GLY A 308 -17.11 -4.70 31.07
C GLY A 308 -16.29 -3.47 31.47
N HIS A 309 -15.32 -3.63 32.37
CA HIS A 309 -14.53 -2.51 32.91
C HIS A 309 -13.27 -2.24 32.11
N LYS A 310 -12.89 -3.17 31.23
CA LYS A 310 -11.74 -3.04 30.34
C LYS A 310 -12.09 -3.57 28.96
N ILE A 311 -11.54 -2.95 27.93
CA ILE A 311 -11.57 -3.46 26.55
C ILE A 311 -10.13 -3.61 26.10
N THR A 312 -9.72 -4.84 25.77
CA THR A 312 -8.44 -5.11 25.12
C THR A 312 -8.61 -5.06 23.62
N LEU A 313 -7.87 -4.17 22.98
CA LEU A 313 -7.74 -4.06 21.54
C LEU A 313 -6.51 -4.83 21.09
N HIS A 314 -6.67 -5.72 20.12
CA HIS A 314 -5.60 -6.50 19.52
C HIS A 314 -5.59 -6.24 18.01
N ALA A 315 -4.49 -5.68 17.50
CA ALA A 315 -4.30 -5.36 16.09
C ALA A 315 -3.28 -6.30 15.47
N ARG A 316 -3.55 -6.81 14.27
CA ARG A 316 -2.71 -7.79 13.58
C ARG A 316 -2.61 -7.46 12.10
N LEU A 317 -1.39 -7.30 11.60
CA LEU A 317 -1.15 -7.19 10.16
C LEU A 317 -1.09 -8.60 9.57
N CYS A 318 -2.18 -9.02 8.94
CA CYS A 318 -2.38 -10.37 8.42
C CYS A 318 -1.94 -10.48 6.95
N TYR A 319 -1.35 -11.62 6.61
CA TYR A 319 -0.88 -11.92 5.27
C TYR A 319 -1.22 -13.35 4.86
N ARG A 320 -1.84 -13.49 3.69
CA ARG A 320 -2.08 -14.76 3.00
C ARG A 320 -1.66 -14.62 1.54
N LYS A 321 -0.68 -15.44 1.12
CA LYS A 321 0.04 -15.28 -0.16
C LYS A 321 -0.85 -15.23 -1.39
N PHE A 322 -1.96 -15.96 -1.42
CA PHE A 322 -2.95 -15.79 -2.48
C PHE A 322 -4.31 -15.50 -1.86
N ALA A 323 -5.06 -14.62 -2.52
CA ALA A 323 -6.41 -14.30 -2.13
C ALA A 323 -7.24 -15.59 -2.08
N TRP A 324 -8.15 -15.69 -1.11
CA TRP A 324 -8.96 -16.89 -0.94
C TRP A 324 -9.64 -17.30 -2.25
N TRP A 325 -10.33 -16.36 -2.90
CA TRP A 325 -11.05 -16.60 -4.13
C TRP A 325 -10.13 -17.12 -5.24
N GLY A 326 -8.97 -16.49 -5.44
CA GLY A 326 -7.99 -16.91 -6.45
C GLY A 326 -7.45 -18.32 -6.19
N THR A 327 -7.31 -18.69 -4.92
CA THR A 327 -6.93 -20.06 -4.52
C THR A 327 -8.02 -21.06 -4.88
N GLN A 328 -9.29 -20.77 -4.52
CA GLN A 328 -10.41 -21.65 -4.85
C GLN A 328 -10.56 -21.83 -6.37
N PHE A 329 -10.49 -20.74 -7.12
CA PHE A 329 -10.55 -20.74 -8.58
C PHE A 329 -9.44 -21.59 -9.21
N SER A 330 -8.18 -21.41 -8.79
CA SER A 330 -7.04 -22.11 -9.39
C SER A 330 -7.10 -23.63 -9.22
N PHE A 331 -7.78 -24.12 -8.17
CA PHE A 331 -7.83 -25.56 -7.85
C PHE A 331 -9.12 -26.23 -8.30
N ALA A 332 -10.27 -25.56 -8.20
CA ALA A 332 -11.58 -26.18 -8.39
C ALA A 332 -12.57 -25.31 -9.17
N GLY A 333 -12.11 -24.21 -9.77
CA GLY A 333 -12.96 -23.29 -10.52
C GLY A 333 -13.56 -23.93 -11.77
N VAL A 334 -14.89 -24.03 -11.80
CA VAL A 334 -15.66 -24.42 -12.99
C VAL A 334 -16.79 -23.41 -13.23
N PRO A 335 -17.18 -23.11 -14.48
CA PRO A 335 -18.32 -22.24 -14.74
C PRO A 335 -19.57 -22.76 -14.03
N ASP A 336 -20.32 -21.88 -13.36
CA ASP A 336 -21.60 -22.24 -12.75
C ASP A 336 -22.52 -22.80 -13.85
N PRO A 337 -23.01 -24.06 -13.73
CA PRO A 337 -23.84 -24.67 -14.76
C PRO A 337 -25.24 -24.04 -14.85
N ASN A 338 -25.66 -23.27 -13.84
CA ASN A 338 -26.99 -22.66 -13.76
C ASN A 338 -27.01 -21.20 -14.26
N GLN A 339 -25.87 -20.65 -14.68
CA GLN A 339 -25.82 -19.29 -15.19
C GLN A 339 -26.26 -19.21 -16.66
N PRO A 340 -26.85 -18.08 -17.09
CA PRO A 340 -27.00 -17.78 -18.52
C PRO A 340 -25.64 -17.80 -19.22
N LYS A 341 -25.60 -18.12 -20.52
CA LYS A 341 -24.35 -18.11 -21.30
C LYS A 341 -23.58 -16.79 -21.05
N PRO A 342 -22.39 -16.84 -20.43
CA PRO A 342 -21.67 -15.62 -20.09
C PRO A 342 -21.09 -14.98 -21.35
N GLU A 343 -20.95 -13.65 -21.32
CA GLU A 343 -20.21 -12.92 -22.33
C GLU A 343 -18.73 -12.89 -21.93
N VAL A 344 -17.86 -13.28 -22.86
CA VAL A 344 -16.42 -13.40 -22.62
C VAL A 344 -15.69 -12.85 -23.83
N THR A 345 -14.81 -11.88 -23.59
CA THR A 345 -13.96 -11.25 -24.61
C THR A 345 -12.54 -11.08 -24.05
N PRO A 346 -11.56 -10.62 -24.84
CA PRO A 346 -10.27 -10.22 -24.28
C PRO A 346 -10.35 -9.09 -23.24
N ASP A 347 -11.45 -8.33 -23.21
CA ASP A 347 -11.62 -7.12 -22.41
C ASP A 347 -12.35 -7.36 -21.08
N TYR A 348 -13.11 -8.46 -20.96
CA TYR A 348 -13.87 -8.82 -19.77
C TYR A 348 -14.34 -10.28 -19.80
N ASP A 349 -14.69 -10.80 -18.63
CA ASP A 349 -15.22 -12.16 -18.48
C ASP A 349 -16.29 -12.23 -17.38
N ASP A 350 -17.56 -12.24 -17.84
CA ASP A 350 -18.77 -12.27 -17.00
C ASP A 350 -19.10 -13.65 -16.43
N THR A 351 -18.23 -14.65 -16.64
CA THR A 351 -18.44 -16.01 -16.14
C THR A 351 -18.43 -16.03 -14.62
N LYS A 352 -19.53 -16.53 -14.04
CA LYS A 352 -19.62 -16.93 -12.63
C LYS A 352 -19.03 -18.33 -12.48
N TYR A 353 -18.27 -18.51 -11.41
CA TYR A 353 -17.60 -19.78 -11.12
C TYR A 353 -18.10 -20.39 -9.82
N THR A 354 -18.22 -21.71 -9.80
CA THR A 354 -18.32 -22.53 -8.59
C THR A 354 -16.99 -23.23 -8.32
N PHE A 355 -16.76 -23.64 -7.08
CA PHE A 355 -15.52 -24.31 -6.67
C PHE A 355 -15.76 -25.80 -6.43
N THR A 356 -16.37 -26.45 -7.42
CA THR A 356 -16.83 -27.84 -7.38
C THR A 356 -16.13 -28.73 -8.40
N GLY A 357 -15.13 -28.21 -9.11
CA GLY A 357 -14.33 -28.98 -10.04
C GLY A 357 -13.54 -30.08 -9.33
N SER A 358 -13.24 -31.17 -10.05
CA SER A 358 -12.32 -32.19 -9.53
C SER A 358 -10.90 -31.64 -9.50
N LEU A 359 -10.14 -32.03 -8.48
CA LEU A 359 -8.74 -31.65 -8.31
C LEU A 359 -7.80 -32.65 -9.00
N SER A 360 -8.35 -33.71 -9.60
CA SER A 360 -7.59 -34.68 -10.41
C SER A 360 -6.91 -33.99 -11.59
N GLY A 361 -5.59 -34.16 -11.70
CA GLY A 361 -4.77 -33.53 -12.74
C GLY A 361 -4.41 -32.06 -12.48
N VAL A 362 -4.87 -31.48 -11.37
CA VAL A 362 -4.40 -30.18 -10.86
C VAL A 362 -3.24 -30.43 -9.89
N SER A 363 -2.41 -29.43 -9.61
CA SER A 363 -1.24 -29.54 -8.71
C SER A 363 -1.59 -29.71 -7.21
N ALA A 364 -2.69 -30.38 -6.89
CA ALA A 364 -3.08 -30.75 -5.54
C ALA A 364 -2.52 -32.14 -5.19
N LYS A 365 -1.92 -32.29 -4.01
CA LYS A 365 -1.47 -33.60 -3.51
C LYS A 365 -2.61 -34.50 -3.01
N ARG A 366 -3.76 -33.90 -2.69
CA ARG A 366 -4.96 -34.54 -2.14
C ARG A 366 -6.18 -33.95 -2.84
N GLU A 367 -7.32 -34.64 -2.81
CA GLU A 367 -8.61 -34.10 -3.31
C GLU A 367 -9.17 -33.07 -2.30
N GLN A 368 -8.38 -32.05 -2.01
CA GLN A 368 -8.68 -30.95 -1.11
C GLN A 368 -7.93 -29.70 -1.59
N ILE A 369 -8.65 -28.57 -1.65
CA ILE A 369 -8.04 -27.28 -1.97
C ILE A 369 -7.12 -26.89 -0.80
N PRO A 370 -5.85 -26.53 -1.05
CA PRO A 370 -4.93 -26.18 0.02
C PRO A 370 -5.43 -25.00 0.86
N ASP A 371 -5.40 -25.17 2.18
CA ASP A 371 -5.71 -24.13 3.16
C ASP A 371 -4.46 -23.27 3.38
N LEU A 372 -4.40 -22.13 2.71
CA LEU A 372 -3.24 -21.25 2.77
C LEU A 372 -3.17 -20.53 4.13
N PRO A 373 -2.00 -20.53 4.80
CA PRO A 373 -1.86 -19.98 6.14
C PRO A 373 -2.02 -18.47 6.12
N ILE A 374 -2.65 -17.96 7.18
CA ILE A 374 -2.69 -16.55 7.52
C ILE A 374 -1.57 -16.29 8.52
N VAL A 375 -0.56 -15.55 8.07
CA VAL A 375 0.60 -15.18 8.88
C VAL A 375 0.36 -13.79 9.43
N ALA A 376 0.33 -13.64 10.75
CA ALA A 376 0.42 -12.32 11.38
C ALA A 376 1.88 -11.84 11.34
N LEU A 377 2.13 -10.80 10.55
CA LEU A 377 3.46 -10.25 10.28
C LEU A 377 3.97 -9.39 11.44
N ALA A 378 3.07 -8.66 12.07
CA ALA A 378 3.28 -7.83 13.24
C ALA A 378 1.94 -7.65 13.97
N GLU A 379 1.99 -7.49 15.28
CA GLU A 379 0.82 -7.41 16.15
C GLU A 379 1.10 -6.40 17.28
N ASP A 380 0.05 -5.80 17.82
CA ASP A 380 0.10 -4.93 19.00
C ASP A 380 -1.18 -5.08 19.84
N GLU A 381 -1.07 -4.81 21.14
CA GLU A 381 -2.16 -4.94 22.09
C GLU A 381 -2.20 -3.75 23.06
N VAL A 382 -3.39 -3.16 23.23
CA VAL A 382 -3.64 -2.06 24.16
C VAL A 382 -4.93 -2.29 24.93
N THR A 383 -4.92 -2.06 26.24
CA THR A 383 -6.12 -2.10 27.08
C THR A 383 -6.65 -0.70 27.35
N LEU A 384 -7.95 -0.52 27.10
CA LEU A 384 -8.73 0.68 27.41
C LEU A 384 -9.51 0.46 28.71
N ASN A 385 -9.47 1.44 29.62
CA ASN A 385 -10.33 1.45 30.80
C ASN A 385 -11.73 1.93 30.41
N VAL A 386 -12.78 1.24 30.86
CA VAL A 386 -14.17 1.59 30.54
C VAL A 386 -14.84 2.23 31.76
N VAL A 387 -15.22 3.50 31.62
CA VAL A 387 -15.93 4.26 32.66
C VAL A 387 -17.45 4.21 32.47
N PRO A 388 -18.25 4.37 33.54
CA PRO A 388 -19.71 4.42 33.44
C PRO A 388 -20.21 5.54 32.53
N ARG A 389 -21.37 5.35 31.89
CA ARG A 389 -22.01 6.35 31.00
C ARG A 389 -22.18 7.74 31.64
N ASN A 390 -22.44 7.77 32.94
CA ASN A 390 -22.68 9.02 33.67
C ASN A 390 -21.37 9.71 34.12
N ALA A 391 -20.21 9.11 33.86
CA ALA A 391 -18.92 9.74 34.14
C ALA A 391 -18.64 10.89 33.13
N PRO A 392 -17.82 11.88 33.50
CA PRO A 392 -17.31 12.87 32.55
C PRO A 392 -16.65 12.18 31.35
N ALA A 393 -16.81 12.76 30.16
CA ALA A 393 -16.14 12.26 28.96
C ALA A 393 -14.62 12.35 29.16
N PRO A 394 -13.86 11.28 28.91
CA PRO A 394 -12.41 11.33 28.97
C PRO A 394 -11.87 12.40 28.00
N GLY A 395 -11.03 13.32 28.51
CA GLY A 395 -10.38 14.35 27.70
C GLY A 395 -9.13 13.83 26.97
N PRO A 396 -8.65 14.55 25.93
CA PRO A 396 -7.42 14.19 25.23
C PRO A 396 -6.21 14.27 26.17
N LYS A 397 -5.28 13.32 26.04
CA LYS A 397 -4.06 13.25 26.85
C LYS A 397 -2.86 12.82 26.03
N GLU A 398 -1.83 13.63 26.02
CA GLU A 398 -0.57 13.37 25.31
C GLU A 398 0.57 13.12 26.31
N VAL A 399 1.43 12.14 26.03
CA VAL A 399 2.69 11.94 26.76
C VAL A 399 3.84 11.96 25.77
N LEU A 400 4.78 12.88 25.99
CA LEU A 400 5.98 13.03 25.18
C LEU A 400 7.18 12.46 25.92
N GLN A 401 7.69 11.32 25.45
CA GLN A 401 8.93 10.71 25.94
C GLN A 401 9.98 10.72 24.85
N ALA A 402 11.25 10.89 25.24
CA ALA A 402 12.39 10.91 24.32
C ALA A 402 12.41 9.72 23.35
N GLY A 403 12.05 8.51 23.81
CA GLY A 403 12.04 7.30 22.99
C GLY A 403 10.86 7.16 22.02
N ASP A 404 9.83 8.01 22.12
CA ASP A 404 8.60 7.87 21.34
C ASP A 404 8.55 8.79 20.11
N TRP A 405 9.61 9.57 19.81
CA TRP A 405 9.63 10.49 18.66
C TRP A 405 9.35 9.77 17.34
N GLN A 406 9.85 8.54 17.17
CA GLN A 406 9.62 7.76 15.96
C GLN A 406 8.15 7.39 15.80
N ARG A 407 7.44 7.10 16.89
CA ARG A 407 6.01 6.73 16.85
C ARG A 407 5.15 7.91 16.42
N TRP A 408 5.44 9.10 16.97
CA TRP A 408 4.83 10.35 16.52
C TRP A 408 5.16 10.67 15.05
N ASN A 409 6.40 10.41 14.64
CA ASN A 409 6.80 10.59 13.26
C ASN A 409 6.09 9.61 12.32
N ASP A 410 5.94 8.33 12.69
CA ASP A 410 5.23 7.31 11.91
C ASP A 410 3.74 7.65 11.77
N TYR A 411 3.09 8.07 12.86
CA TYR A 411 1.73 8.58 12.82
C TYR A 411 1.60 9.77 11.87
N GLY A 412 2.51 10.74 11.97
CA GLY A 412 2.54 11.90 11.06
C GLY A 412 2.77 11.51 9.59
N ILE A 413 3.63 10.52 9.31
CA ILE A 413 3.87 10.02 7.96
C ILE A 413 2.59 9.40 7.38
N GLY A 414 1.87 8.57 8.16
CA GLY A 414 0.63 7.96 7.70
C GLY A 414 -0.43 9.01 7.34
N LEU A 415 -0.65 9.98 8.24
CA LEU A 415 -1.56 11.10 7.98
C LEU A 415 -1.14 11.93 6.76
N PHE A 416 0.16 12.19 6.60
CA PHE A 416 0.71 12.96 5.48
C PHE A 416 0.45 12.27 4.15
N LEU A 417 0.66 10.96 4.06
CA LEU A 417 0.45 10.17 2.85
C LEU A 417 -1.04 9.99 2.51
N GLN A 418 -1.93 10.15 3.49
CA GLN A 418 -3.38 10.21 3.28
C GLN A 418 -3.87 11.62 2.90
N GLY A 419 -3.01 12.63 2.99
CA GLY A 419 -3.34 14.03 2.72
C GLY A 419 -3.91 14.80 3.89
N ASP A 420 -4.00 14.22 5.10
CA ASP A 420 -4.29 14.95 6.34
C ASP A 420 -3.05 15.76 6.76
N SER A 421 -2.80 16.82 6.02
CA SER A 421 -1.58 17.61 6.15
C SER A 421 -1.52 18.37 7.49
N LYS A 422 -2.68 18.78 8.01
CA LYS A 422 -2.81 19.42 9.34
C LYS A 422 -2.57 18.42 10.47
N GLY A 423 -3.19 17.24 10.43
CA GLY A 423 -2.95 16.17 11.41
C GLY A 423 -1.48 15.72 11.38
N ALA A 424 -0.90 15.57 10.19
CA ALA A 424 0.51 15.26 10.02
C ALA A 424 1.42 16.33 10.61
N GLN A 425 1.15 17.61 10.34
CA GLN A 425 1.91 18.72 10.91
C GLN A 425 1.85 18.71 12.44
N ALA A 426 0.68 18.49 13.04
CA ALA A 426 0.53 18.41 14.48
C ALA A 426 1.37 17.26 15.07
N ALA A 427 1.38 16.09 14.41
CA ALA A 427 2.19 14.96 14.82
C ALA A 427 3.70 15.24 14.67
N PHE A 428 4.14 15.84 13.56
CA PHE A 428 5.54 16.23 13.37
C PHE A 428 5.99 17.33 14.33
N GLN A 429 5.09 18.22 14.74
CA GLN A 429 5.38 19.21 15.78
C GLN A 429 5.75 18.53 17.10
N LYS A 430 5.08 17.41 17.47
CA LYS A 430 5.47 16.59 18.64
C LYS A 430 6.86 16.00 18.51
N VAL A 431 7.31 15.65 17.30
CA VAL A 431 8.70 15.22 17.07
C VAL A 431 9.68 16.32 17.45
N THR A 432 9.39 17.58 17.06
CA THR A 432 10.25 18.73 17.40
C THR A 432 10.18 19.12 18.88
N GLU A 433 9.07 18.83 19.57
CA GLU A 433 8.94 19.02 21.02
C GLU A 433 9.74 17.96 21.80
N ILE A 434 9.73 16.70 21.33
CA ILE A 434 10.46 15.60 21.95
C ILE A 434 11.97 15.74 21.75
N ASP A 435 12.41 16.05 20.52
CA ASP A 435 13.81 16.27 20.21
C ASP A 435 13.97 17.46 19.24
N PRO A 436 14.16 18.68 19.78
CA PRO A 436 14.37 19.88 18.96
C PRO A 436 15.61 19.83 18.07
N ARG A 437 16.58 18.96 18.38
CA ARG A 437 17.82 18.79 17.61
C ARG A 437 17.70 17.73 16.52
N ASN A 438 16.62 16.96 16.48
CA ASN A 438 16.37 16.03 15.41
C ASN A 438 15.84 16.79 14.17
N PRO A 439 16.56 16.78 13.04
CA PRO A 439 16.10 17.46 11.84
C PRO A 439 14.90 16.77 11.17
N ASP A 440 14.55 15.52 11.52
CA ASP A 440 13.40 14.78 10.96
C ASP A 440 12.09 15.54 11.14
N GLY A 441 11.80 16.01 12.36
CA GLY A 441 10.57 16.75 12.66
C GLY A 441 10.46 18.02 11.83
N TRP A 442 11.53 18.83 11.78
CA TRP A 442 11.56 20.07 11.02
C TRP A 442 11.41 19.86 9.51
N VAL A 443 12.09 18.86 8.94
CA VAL A 443 11.97 18.54 7.52
C VAL A 443 10.57 18.05 7.17
N ASN A 444 9.96 17.22 8.02
CA ASN A 444 8.64 16.66 7.74
C ASN A 444 7.53 17.72 7.85
N ILE A 445 7.64 18.69 8.77
CA ILE A 445 6.79 19.89 8.77
C ILE A 445 6.97 20.67 7.47
N GLY A 446 8.23 20.88 7.04
CA GLY A 446 8.53 21.60 5.79
C GLY A 446 7.98 20.89 4.55
N ARG A 447 8.09 19.56 4.52
CA ARG A 447 7.53 18.70 3.47
C ARG A 447 6.01 18.83 3.38
N ALA A 448 5.31 18.78 4.53
CA ALA A 448 3.87 19.00 4.60
C ALA A 448 3.50 20.40 4.10
N ALA A 449 4.20 21.44 4.54
CA ALA A 449 3.96 22.81 4.10
C ALA A 449 4.19 23.02 2.59
N VAL A 450 5.23 22.41 2.00
CA VAL A 450 5.45 22.43 0.54
C VAL A 450 4.28 21.76 -0.21
N GLN A 451 3.74 20.66 0.32
CA GLN A 451 2.60 19.96 -0.28
C GLN A 451 1.30 20.78 -0.19
N GLU A 452 1.10 21.50 0.91
CA GLU A 452 -0.02 22.44 1.09
C GLU A 452 0.11 23.71 0.24
N GLY A 453 1.32 24.02 -0.24
CA GLY A 453 1.63 25.28 -0.93
C GLY A 453 1.98 26.45 0.02
N ASP A 454 2.07 26.21 1.32
CA ASP A 454 2.51 27.21 2.32
C ASP A 454 4.06 27.31 2.30
N MET A 455 4.56 28.02 1.29
CA MET A 455 6.00 28.18 1.05
C MET A 455 6.70 29.00 2.14
N ASP A 456 6.00 29.95 2.78
CA ASP A 456 6.54 30.77 3.86
C ASP A 456 6.82 29.93 5.12
N ARG A 457 5.86 29.08 5.51
CA ARG A 457 6.07 28.14 6.61
C ARG A 457 7.14 27.13 6.27
N ALA A 458 7.10 26.56 5.05
CA ALA A 458 8.10 25.61 4.58
C ALA A 458 9.51 26.20 4.69
N ARG A 459 9.71 27.43 4.22
CA ARG A 459 10.96 28.19 4.35
C ARG A 459 11.42 28.24 5.80
N ALA A 460 10.58 28.73 6.70
CA ALA A 460 10.96 28.96 8.11
C ALA A 460 11.40 27.68 8.84
N VAL A 461 10.72 26.55 8.59
CA VAL A 461 11.07 25.28 9.26
C VAL A 461 12.23 24.55 8.57
N LEU A 462 12.37 24.65 7.24
CA LEU A 462 13.48 24.06 6.51
C LEU A 462 14.80 24.79 6.81
N GLU A 463 14.77 26.11 7.04
CA GLU A 463 15.94 26.88 7.50
C GLU A 463 16.42 26.39 8.87
N LYS A 464 15.51 26.01 9.78
CA LYS A 464 15.88 25.36 11.05
C LYS A 464 16.53 24.00 10.82
N ALA A 465 15.97 23.18 9.94
CA ALA A 465 16.56 21.88 9.60
C ALA A 465 17.97 22.01 9.01
N LEU A 466 18.17 22.97 8.11
CA LEU A 466 19.46 23.27 7.49
C LEU A 466 20.45 23.92 8.46
N ALA A 467 20.00 24.68 9.45
CA ALA A 467 20.86 25.19 10.52
C ALA A 467 21.39 24.06 11.42
N LEU A 468 20.58 23.02 11.66
CA LEU A 468 21.00 21.82 12.41
C LEU A 468 21.91 20.90 11.60
N SER A 469 21.61 20.74 10.30
CA SER A 469 22.37 19.88 9.39
C SER A 469 22.39 20.49 7.98
N PRO A 470 23.43 21.30 7.65
CA PRO A 470 23.51 21.99 6.37
C PRO A 470 23.56 21.06 5.16
N ASP A 471 24.12 19.86 5.30
CA ASP A 471 24.26 18.91 4.19
C ASP A 471 23.09 17.92 4.10
N LEU A 472 22.02 18.08 4.89
CA LEU A 472 20.89 17.16 4.88
C LEU A 472 20.12 17.22 3.55
N ALA A 473 20.33 16.22 2.68
CA ALA A 473 19.82 16.21 1.31
C ALA A 473 18.31 16.43 1.19
N ARG A 474 17.48 15.76 1.98
CA ARG A 474 16.01 15.99 1.95
C ARG A 474 15.63 17.43 2.32
N ALA A 475 16.34 18.08 3.25
CA ALA A 475 16.08 19.47 3.60
C ALA A 475 16.47 20.39 2.44
N GLN A 476 17.64 20.14 1.82
CA GLN A 476 18.09 20.84 0.63
C GLN A 476 17.11 20.69 -0.54
N PHE A 477 16.58 19.49 -0.76
CA PHE A 477 15.60 19.21 -1.81
C PHE A 477 14.31 20.01 -1.62
N PHE A 478 13.69 19.95 -0.42
CA PHE A 478 12.45 20.69 -0.18
C PHE A 478 12.69 22.21 -0.15
N TYR A 479 13.85 22.67 0.31
CA TYR A 479 14.19 24.10 0.25
C TYR A 479 14.38 24.58 -1.19
N ALA A 480 14.94 23.75 -2.08
CA ALA A 480 15.00 24.05 -3.50
C ALA A 480 13.60 24.20 -4.12
N LYS A 481 12.60 23.43 -3.68
CA LYS A 481 11.21 23.60 -4.12
C LYS A 481 10.64 24.97 -3.69
N VAL A 482 10.92 25.41 -2.46
CA VAL A 482 10.56 26.75 -1.98
C VAL A 482 11.22 27.83 -2.83
N LEU A 483 12.53 27.76 -3.03
CA LEU A 483 13.28 28.72 -3.86
C LEU A 483 12.78 28.77 -5.31
N ARG A 484 12.43 27.61 -5.89
CA ARG A 484 11.82 27.53 -7.23
C ARG A 484 10.47 28.25 -7.26
N SER A 485 9.64 28.10 -6.24
CA SER A 485 8.34 28.79 -6.15
C SER A 485 8.51 30.31 -6.12
N ASP A 486 9.60 30.80 -5.53
CA ASP A 486 9.95 32.22 -5.48
C ASP A 486 10.63 32.74 -6.77
N GLY A 487 10.84 31.87 -7.76
CA GLY A 487 11.57 32.21 -9.00
C GLY A 487 13.09 32.32 -8.82
N ARG A 488 13.65 31.96 -7.66
CA ARG A 488 15.09 31.95 -7.36
C ARG A 488 15.76 30.71 -7.93
N TYR A 489 15.74 30.59 -9.26
CA TYR A 489 16.10 29.37 -9.97
C TYR A 489 17.57 28.97 -9.85
N ASP A 490 18.51 29.92 -9.85
CA ASP A 490 19.95 29.60 -9.74
C ASP A 490 20.25 28.97 -8.36
N GLU A 491 19.70 29.55 -7.29
CA GLU A 491 19.88 29.02 -5.94
C GLU A 491 19.18 27.66 -5.79
N ALA A 492 17.95 27.51 -6.30
CA ALA A 492 17.26 26.24 -6.30
C ALA A 492 18.08 25.14 -7.02
N ALA A 493 18.69 25.47 -8.16
CA ALA A 493 19.59 24.55 -8.87
C ALA A 493 20.83 24.18 -8.04
N ASP A 494 21.44 25.14 -7.34
CA ASP A 494 22.60 24.87 -6.47
C ASP A 494 22.26 23.96 -5.29
N HIS A 495 21.08 24.15 -4.68
CA HIS A 495 20.58 23.28 -3.63
C HIS A 495 20.33 21.85 -4.16
N LEU A 496 19.76 21.68 -5.36
CA LEU A 496 19.62 20.36 -5.99
C LEU A 496 20.96 19.73 -6.39
N ARG A 497 21.94 20.52 -6.83
CA ARG A 497 23.30 19.99 -7.08
C ARG A 497 23.94 19.44 -5.81
N LYS A 498 23.72 20.06 -4.65
CA LYS A 498 24.16 19.49 -3.35
C LYS A 498 23.48 18.17 -3.02
N VAL A 499 22.20 18.03 -3.37
CA VAL A 499 21.47 16.75 -3.25
C VAL A 499 22.09 15.70 -4.15
N LEU A 500 22.29 16.02 -5.43
CA LEU A 500 22.82 15.10 -6.45
C LEU A 500 24.30 14.75 -6.24
N ALA A 501 25.07 15.58 -5.54
CA ALA A 501 26.42 15.23 -5.12
C ALA A 501 26.44 14.05 -4.13
N GLN A 502 25.38 13.89 -3.34
CA GLN A 502 25.21 12.76 -2.41
C GLN A 502 24.43 11.61 -3.04
N TYR A 503 23.43 11.93 -3.86
CA TYR A 503 22.50 10.98 -4.48
C TYR A 503 22.46 11.17 -6.01
N PRO A 504 23.53 10.78 -6.73
CA PRO A 504 23.71 11.10 -8.15
C PRO A 504 22.68 10.43 -9.07
N ARG A 505 21.99 9.39 -8.61
CA ARG A 505 20.94 8.70 -9.36
C ARG A 505 19.54 9.01 -8.82
N ASP A 506 19.35 10.01 -7.94
CA ASP A 506 17.99 10.39 -7.53
C ASP A 506 17.23 11.00 -8.72
N ARG A 507 16.36 10.19 -9.34
CA ARG A 507 15.59 10.58 -10.52
C ARG A 507 14.67 11.78 -10.29
N VAL A 508 14.17 11.99 -9.07
CA VAL A 508 13.28 13.11 -8.76
C VAL A 508 14.07 14.41 -8.64
N ALA A 509 15.22 14.40 -7.97
CA ALA A 509 16.12 15.54 -7.92
C ALA A 509 16.70 15.89 -9.29
N LEU A 510 17.03 14.89 -10.12
CA LEU A 510 17.43 15.08 -11.51
C LEU A 510 16.29 15.71 -12.34
N ASN A 511 15.06 15.19 -12.25
CA ASN A 511 13.89 15.78 -12.92
C ASN A 511 13.65 17.23 -12.50
N ASP A 512 13.69 17.52 -11.19
CA ASP A 512 13.49 18.88 -10.68
C ASP A 512 14.61 19.84 -11.14
N LEU A 513 15.87 19.38 -11.20
CA LEU A 513 16.98 20.17 -11.73
C LEU A 513 16.80 20.43 -13.23
N GLY A 514 16.47 19.40 -14.01
CA GLY A 514 16.19 19.52 -15.44
C GLY A 514 15.05 20.51 -15.71
N ARG A 515 13.97 20.45 -14.92
CA ARG A 515 12.85 21.40 -14.99
C ARG A 515 13.28 22.83 -14.67
N ILE A 516 14.14 23.04 -13.67
CA ILE A 516 14.66 24.37 -13.35
C ILE A 516 15.52 24.91 -14.50
N LEU A 517 16.41 24.09 -15.06
CA LEU A 517 17.23 24.49 -16.21
C LEU A 517 16.38 24.83 -17.44
N PHE A 518 15.29 24.08 -17.66
CA PHE A 518 14.29 24.41 -18.69
C PHE A 518 13.63 25.78 -18.44
N LEU A 519 13.22 26.09 -17.19
CA LEU A 519 12.64 27.39 -16.83
C LEU A 519 13.63 28.54 -17.03
N GLN A 520 14.93 28.28 -16.86
CA GLN A 520 16.02 29.20 -17.16
C GLN A 520 16.35 29.29 -18.67
N ARG A 521 15.63 28.54 -19.53
CA ARG A 521 15.90 28.40 -20.98
C ARG A 521 17.28 27.82 -21.32
N LYS A 522 17.92 27.14 -20.36
CA LYS A 522 19.17 26.39 -20.56
C LYS A 522 18.84 25.00 -21.11
N TYR A 523 18.21 24.95 -22.29
CA TYR A 523 17.68 23.71 -22.85
C TYR A 523 18.73 22.61 -23.08
N PRO A 524 19.96 22.89 -23.57
CA PRO A 524 20.99 21.85 -23.72
C PRO A 524 21.37 21.20 -22.38
N ASP A 525 21.56 22.01 -21.33
CA ASP A 525 21.91 21.52 -19.99
C ASP A 525 20.75 20.71 -19.39
N ALA A 526 19.52 21.18 -19.59
CA ALA A 526 18.31 20.47 -19.15
C ALA A 526 18.20 19.09 -19.79
N VAL A 527 18.45 18.99 -21.11
CA VAL A 527 18.46 17.71 -21.84
C VAL A 527 19.47 16.75 -21.24
N GLN A 528 20.72 17.18 -21.01
CA GLN A 528 21.75 16.32 -20.43
C GLN A 528 21.35 15.75 -19.06
N VAL A 529 20.76 16.59 -18.20
CA VAL A 529 20.28 16.16 -16.87
C VAL A 529 19.09 15.20 -17.00
N LEU A 530 18.13 15.50 -17.86
CA LEU A 530 16.93 14.67 -18.05
C LEU A 530 17.24 13.34 -18.74
N GLU A 531 18.23 13.27 -19.61
CA GLU A 531 18.72 11.99 -20.16
C GLU A 531 19.32 11.10 -19.06
N SER A 532 19.93 11.70 -18.04
CA SER A 532 20.42 10.95 -16.86
C SER A 532 19.28 10.35 -16.05
N VAL A 533 18.08 10.95 -16.06
CA VAL A 533 16.86 10.33 -15.49
C VAL A 533 16.51 9.06 -16.27
N LEU A 534 16.49 9.14 -17.60
CA LEU A 534 16.14 8.01 -18.47
C LEU A 534 17.15 6.85 -18.41
N MET A 535 18.39 7.12 -18.00
CA MET A 535 19.38 6.07 -17.71
C MET A 535 19.05 5.27 -16.44
N VAL A 536 18.25 5.84 -15.53
CA VAL A 536 17.75 5.17 -14.32
C VAL A 536 16.39 4.54 -14.59
N ASP A 537 15.45 5.31 -15.14
CA ASP A 537 14.12 4.89 -15.52
C ASP A 537 13.78 5.33 -16.96
N PRO A 538 13.91 4.40 -17.95
CA PRO A 538 13.55 4.68 -19.34
C PRO A 538 12.07 4.95 -19.59
N GLU A 539 11.20 4.75 -18.59
CA GLU A 539 9.75 4.91 -18.67
C GLU A 539 9.26 6.11 -17.83
N ASP A 540 10.19 6.96 -17.35
CA ASP A 540 9.86 8.14 -16.53
C ASP A 540 9.02 9.15 -17.32
N LEU A 541 7.79 9.32 -16.86
CA LEU A 541 6.79 10.17 -17.50
C LEU A 541 7.20 11.65 -17.48
N GLN A 542 7.76 12.13 -16.36
CA GLN A 542 8.13 13.53 -16.18
C GLN A 542 9.34 13.90 -17.05
N ALA A 543 10.32 13.00 -17.13
CA ALA A 543 11.50 13.19 -17.96
C ALA A 543 11.14 13.30 -19.43
N HIS A 544 10.27 12.41 -19.94
CA HIS A 544 9.79 12.50 -21.32
C HIS A 544 8.99 13.77 -21.60
N TYR A 545 8.14 14.21 -20.66
CA TYR A 545 7.44 15.48 -20.80
C TYR A 545 8.42 16.67 -20.87
N ASN A 546 9.37 16.74 -19.95
CA ASN A 546 10.34 17.83 -19.89
C ASN A 546 11.31 17.82 -21.10
N LEU A 547 11.75 16.64 -21.55
CA LEU A 547 12.57 16.49 -22.76
C LEU A 547 11.82 16.94 -24.01
N MET A 548 10.54 16.56 -24.15
CA MET A 548 9.69 17.05 -25.23
C MET A 548 9.68 18.59 -25.27
N LEU A 549 9.51 19.25 -24.12
CA LEU A 549 9.53 20.71 -24.03
C LEU A 549 10.91 21.31 -24.33
N CYS A 550 12.00 20.70 -23.83
CA CYS A 550 13.36 21.18 -24.07
C CYS A 550 13.72 21.09 -25.57
N TYR A 551 13.44 19.97 -26.22
CA TYR A 551 13.70 19.79 -27.65
C TYR A 551 12.85 20.70 -28.53
N SER A 552 11.59 20.95 -28.15
CA SER A 552 10.77 21.97 -28.81
C SER A 552 11.38 23.38 -28.66
N GLY A 553 11.89 23.71 -27.46
CA GLY A 553 12.63 24.96 -27.23
C GLY A 553 13.94 25.09 -28.03
N LEU A 554 14.55 23.96 -28.41
CA LEU A 554 15.74 23.89 -29.28
C LEU A 554 15.39 23.89 -30.78
N GLY A 555 14.12 23.72 -31.15
CA GLY A 555 13.68 23.53 -32.54
C GLY A 555 13.96 22.13 -33.10
N ASP A 556 14.31 21.15 -32.26
CA ASP A 556 14.45 19.75 -32.67
C ASP A 556 13.07 19.05 -32.61
N GLU A 557 12.26 19.30 -33.64
CA GLU A 557 10.92 18.73 -33.77
C GLU A 557 10.91 17.19 -33.78
N LYS A 558 11.99 16.57 -34.27
CA LYS A 558 12.09 15.10 -34.33
C LYS A 558 12.17 14.53 -32.91
N GLN A 559 13.09 15.01 -32.09
CA GLN A 559 13.23 14.53 -30.71
C GLN A 559 12.05 14.93 -29.84
N ALA A 560 11.50 16.14 -30.02
CA ALA A 560 10.30 16.57 -29.33
C ALA A 560 9.13 15.60 -29.60
N ARG A 561 8.91 15.23 -30.87
CA ARG A 561 7.87 14.26 -31.26
C ARG A 561 8.13 12.88 -30.68
N GLU A 562 9.38 12.42 -30.66
CA GLU A 562 9.74 11.11 -30.10
C GLU A 562 9.41 11.01 -28.61
N HIS A 563 9.78 12.03 -27.83
CA HIS A 563 9.46 12.11 -26.41
C HIS A 563 7.97 12.34 -26.14
N GLN A 564 7.27 13.09 -26.99
CA GLN A 564 5.80 13.21 -26.92
C GLN A 564 5.12 11.85 -27.04
N VAL A 565 5.55 11.00 -27.99
CA VAL A 565 5.00 9.65 -28.16
C VAL A 565 5.23 8.79 -26.91
N ARG A 566 6.43 8.84 -26.31
CA ARG A 566 6.72 8.11 -25.06
C ARG A 566 5.92 8.63 -23.87
N TYR A 567 5.81 9.96 -23.72
CA TYR A 567 4.98 10.58 -22.69
C TYR A 567 3.53 10.11 -22.80
N LEU A 568 2.93 10.17 -23.99
CA LEU A 568 1.56 9.70 -24.21
C LEU A 568 1.39 8.19 -23.99
N ARG A 569 2.43 7.39 -24.30
CA ARG A 569 2.43 5.95 -24.08
C ARG A 569 2.42 5.58 -22.60
N PHE A 570 3.19 6.28 -21.76
CA PHE A 570 3.29 5.98 -20.33
C PHE A 570 2.26 6.73 -19.47
N LYS A 571 1.58 7.73 -20.02
CA LYS A 571 0.54 8.49 -19.32
C LYS A 571 -0.63 7.57 -18.92
N ALA A 572 -1.13 7.74 -17.69
CA ALA A 572 -2.34 7.06 -17.24
C ALA A 572 -3.56 7.48 -18.07
N ASP A 573 -4.48 6.53 -18.33
CA ASP A 573 -5.73 6.80 -19.04
C ASP A 573 -6.76 7.33 -18.04
N GLU A 574 -7.05 8.61 -18.21
CA GLU A 574 -7.98 9.34 -17.37
C GLU A 574 -9.44 8.86 -17.55
N ALA A 575 -9.77 8.38 -18.74
CA ALA A 575 -11.12 7.91 -19.08
C ALA A 575 -11.48 6.60 -18.36
N SER A 576 -10.47 5.81 -17.93
CA SER A 576 -10.70 4.56 -17.20
C SER A 576 -11.48 4.75 -15.88
N GLN A 577 -11.48 5.96 -15.30
CA GLN A 577 -12.24 6.25 -14.09
C GLN A 577 -13.75 6.05 -14.26
N ALA A 578 -14.30 6.25 -15.47
CA ALA A 578 -15.72 6.04 -15.75
C ALA A 578 -16.16 4.59 -15.52
N ILE A 579 -15.27 3.62 -15.79
CA ILE A 579 -15.50 2.18 -15.59
C ILE A 579 -15.69 1.87 -14.09
N THR A 580 -14.97 2.57 -13.21
CA THR A 580 -15.06 2.35 -11.76
C THR A 580 -16.33 2.91 -11.13
N GLY A 581 -17.10 3.75 -11.84
CA GLY A 581 -18.31 4.38 -11.31
C GLY A 581 -19.37 3.37 -10.85
N PRO A 582 -19.91 2.54 -11.75
CA PRO A 582 -20.87 1.50 -11.41
C PRO A 582 -20.36 0.51 -10.36
N TYR A 583 -19.09 0.09 -10.47
CA TYR A 583 -18.47 -0.82 -9.49
C TYR A 583 -18.55 -0.28 -8.05
N ARG A 584 -18.21 0.99 -7.87
CA ARG A 584 -18.19 1.64 -6.54
C ARG A 584 -19.57 1.80 -5.93
N GLN A 585 -20.61 1.95 -6.74
CA GLN A 585 -22.00 2.01 -6.26
C GLN A 585 -22.46 0.65 -5.72
N LEU A 586 -21.99 -0.44 -6.32
CA LEU A 586 -22.34 -1.81 -5.93
C LEU A 586 -21.46 -2.36 -4.80
N ASN A 587 -20.27 -1.77 -4.57
CA ASN A 587 -19.30 -2.21 -3.57
C ASN A 587 -18.94 -1.04 -2.63
N PRO A 588 -19.83 -0.69 -1.68
CA PRO A 588 -19.64 0.48 -0.82
C PRO A 588 -18.41 0.37 0.08
N GLU A 589 -17.99 -0.83 0.48
CA GLU A 589 -16.80 -1.06 1.30
C GLU A 589 -15.52 -0.76 0.52
N ASP A 590 -15.41 -1.21 -0.73
CA ASP A 590 -14.28 -0.87 -1.61
C ASP A 590 -14.29 0.60 -2.02
N ASN A 591 -15.48 1.22 -2.14
CA ASN A 591 -15.59 2.66 -2.35
C ASN A 591 -15.15 3.47 -1.12
N ASN A 592 -15.34 2.95 0.10
CA ASN A 592 -14.82 3.50 1.33
C ASN A 592 -13.28 3.40 1.35
N GLU A 593 -12.73 2.22 1.03
CA GLU A 593 -11.28 1.98 1.00
C GLU A 593 -10.54 2.89 0.00
N ARG A 594 -11.22 3.32 -1.07
CA ARG A 594 -10.69 4.28 -2.04
C ARG A 594 -10.48 5.70 -1.46
N GLN A 595 -11.26 6.13 -0.47
CA GLN A 595 -11.20 7.51 0.04
C GLN A 595 -9.91 7.73 0.82
N ALA A 596 -9.12 8.77 0.53
CA ALA A 596 -7.80 8.93 1.13
C ALA A 596 -7.80 8.81 2.68
N ILE A 597 -8.80 9.43 3.32
CA ILE A 597 -9.11 9.33 4.74
C ILE A 597 -10.48 8.67 4.88
N HIS A 598 -10.53 7.52 5.54
CA HIS A 598 -11.76 6.76 5.80
C HIS A 598 -11.67 5.99 7.12
N GLU A 599 -12.80 5.49 7.58
CA GLU A 599 -12.87 4.70 8.81
C GLU A 599 -13.46 3.32 8.55
N HIS A 600 -12.96 2.34 9.31
CA HIS A 600 -13.45 0.97 9.34
C HIS A 600 -14.38 0.75 10.52
N VAL A 601 -15.47 0.03 10.30
CA VAL A 601 -16.46 -0.31 11.33
C VAL A 601 -16.42 -1.81 11.65
N SER A 602 -16.97 -2.19 12.79
CA SER A 602 -17.09 -3.61 13.14
C SER A 602 -18.02 -4.33 12.17
N VAL A 603 -17.70 -5.59 11.86
CA VAL A 603 -18.70 -6.53 11.34
C VAL A 603 -19.87 -6.64 12.31
N PRO A 604 -21.08 -7.03 11.84
CA PRO A 604 -22.19 -7.32 12.74
C PRO A 604 -21.81 -8.41 13.75
N LEU A 605 -21.79 -8.05 15.03
CA LEU A 605 -21.52 -8.97 16.12
C LEU A 605 -22.84 -9.54 16.64
N PRO A 606 -22.88 -10.80 17.10
CA PRO A 606 -24.10 -11.39 17.66
C PRO A 606 -24.64 -10.52 18.80
N ALA A 607 -25.88 -10.04 18.66
CA ALA A 607 -26.58 -9.37 19.74
C ALA A 607 -26.82 -10.38 20.85
N LEU A 608 -26.11 -10.25 21.97
CA LEU A 608 -26.38 -11.10 23.13
C LEU A 608 -27.61 -10.56 23.84
N VAL A 609 -28.67 -11.38 23.81
CA VAL A 609 -29.90 -11.23 24.58
C VAL A 609 -29.53 -10.83 26.01
N SER A 610 -30.00 -9.66 26.46
CA SER A 610 -29.95 -9.34 27.87
C SER A 610 -30.74 -10.43 28.58
N ASN A 611 -30.08 -11.29 29.36
CA ASN A 611 -30.75 -12.19 30.29
C ASN A 611 -31.47 -11.32 31.34
N ARG A 612 -32.64 -10.79 30.99
CA ARG A 612 -33.70 -10.59 31.96
C ARG A 612 -34.23 -11.97 32.26
N ALA A 613 -33.81 -12.52 33.40
CA ALA A 613 -34.37 -13.73 33.95
C ALA A 613 -35.90 -13.62 33.93
N GLY A 614 -36.56 -14.55 33.23
CA GLY A 614 -38.00 -14.56 33.03
C GLY A 614 -38.42 -15.78 32.20
N THR A 615 -38.32 -16.96 32.83
CA THR A 615 -39.03 -18.22 32.56
C THR A 615 -39.78 -18.38 31.23
N GLY A 616 -39.31 -19.31 30.38
CA GLY A 616 -40.08 -19.90 29.28
C GLY A 616 -39.22 -20.80 28.37
N ALA A 617 -39.51 -22.11 28.35
CA ALA A 617 -38.73 -23.18 27.72
C ALA A 617 -38.60 -23.08 26.17
N PRO A 618 -37.61 -23.76 25.54
CA PRO A 618 -37.41 -23.72 24.09
C PRO A 618 -38.26 -24.77 23.36
N SER A 619 -38.88 -24.37 22.24
CA SER A 619 -39.46 -25.27 21.24
C SER A 619 -38.77 -25.05 19.88
N ALA A 620 -38.63 -26.15 19.14
CA ALA A 620 -37.73 -26.35 18.02
C ALA A 620 -38.24 -25.85 16.66
N LEU A 621 -37.27 -25.67 15.75
CA LEU A 621 -37.28 -25.84 14.28
C LEU A 621 -38.28 -25.02 13.43
N LEU A 622 -37.75 -24.26 12.46
CA LEU A 622 -38.14 -24.41 11.04
C LEU A 622 -37.20 -23.68 10.08
N ARG A 623 -36.77 -24.45 9.06
CA ARG A 623 -36.12 -24.04 7.81
C ARG A 623 -36.97 -23.01 7.04
N THR A 624 -36.33 -22.06 6.37
CA THR A 624 -36.95 -21.30 5.27
C THR A 624 -36.02 -21.26 4.05
N GLY A 625 -36.46 -21.86 2.95
CA GLY A 625 -35.90 -21.68 1.60
C GLY A 625 -36.41 -20.39 0.94
N PRO A 626 -35.88 -20.01 -0.23
CA PRO A 626 -36.15 -18.70 -0.83
C PRO A 626 -37.49 -18.66 -1.58
N ALA A 627 -38.18 -17.52 -1.44
CA ALA A 627 -39.46 -17.22 -2.06
C ALA A 627 -39.32 -16.88 -3.56
N ARG A 628 -40.23 -17.41 -4.38
CA ARG A 628 -40.45 -16.99 -5.78
C ARG A 628 -41.36 -15.75 -5.84
N PRO A 629 -41.20 -14.84 -6.82
CA PRO A 629 -42.11 -13.72 -7.01
C PRO A 629 -43.41 -14.16 -7.72
N ALA A 630 -44.52 -13.56 -7.30
CA ALA A 630 -45.86 -13.81 -7.83
C ALA A 630 -46.07 -13.15 -9.20
N GLU A 631 -46.53 -13.96 -10.17
CA GLU A 631 -47.10 -13.54 -11.43
C GLU A 631 -48.43 -12.79 -11.20
N ARG A 632 -48.61 -11.62 -11.82
CA ARG A 632 -49.92 -10.98 -11.98
C ARG A 632 -50.41 -11.23 -13.40
N SER A 633 -51.58 -11.85 -13.49
CA SER A 633 -52.27 -12.14 -14.74
C SER A 633 -52.82 -10.88 -15.40
N SER A 634 -52.87 -10.98 -16.71
CA SER A 634 -53.50 -10.12 -17.69
C SER A 634 -55.00 -9.93 -17.47
N ALA A 635 -55.46 -8.70 -17.72
CA ALA A 635 -56.84 -8.42 -18.13
C ALA A 635 -56.80 -7.34 -19.22
N HIS A 636 -57.14 -7.75 -20.44
CA HIS A 636 -57.52 -6.85 -21.54
C HIS A 636 -58.84 -6.15 -21.19
N ILE A 637 -59.00 -4.89 -21.64
CA ILE A 637 -60.14 -4.35 -22.41
C ILE A 637 -59.72 -2.97 -22.95
N ALA A 638 -60.31 -2.63 -24.09
CA ALA A 638 -59.78 -1.84 -25.19
C ALA A 638 -60.16 -0.35 -25.22
N SER A 639 -59.54 0.31 -26.21
CA SER A 639 -60.07 1.39 -27.07
C SER A 639 -59.87 2.85 -26.64
N GLY A 640 -59.35 3.66 -27.58
CA GLY A 640 -59.36 5.13 -27.50
C GLY A 640 -58.31 5.83 -28.37
N ALA A 641 -58.69 6.17 -29.59
CA ALA A 641 -57.90 6.75 -30.70
C ALA A 641 -57.23 8.14 -30.48
N SER A 642 -56.32 8.46 -31.42
CA SER A 642 -55.94 9.80 -31.93
C SER A 642 -55.02 10.62 -31.02
N LYS A 643 -53.80 11.04 -31.41
CA LYS A 643 -53.33 11.62 -32.67
C LYS A 643 -51.79 11.60 -32.69
#